data_AF-A0A5N6DLR0-F1
#
_entry.id   AF-A0A5N6DLR0-F1
#
_cell.length_a   1.000
_cell.length_b   1.000
_cell.length_c   1.000
_cell.angle_alpha   90.00
_cell.angle_beta   90.00
_cell.angle_gamma   90.00
#
_symmetry.space_group_name_H-M   'P 1'
#
loop_
_entity.id
_entity.type
_entity.pdbx_description
1 polymer ?
#
loop_
_entity_poly.entity_id
_entity_poly.type
_entity_poly.pdbx_seq_one_letter_code
_entity_poly.pdbx_strand_id
1 'polypeptide(L)'
;MESGPHHATVDRGHITKPERLENTYTSDTSLQRALSWYLPAQKLEQAQPQLVELGEEAVSDQIREWSADAERHQPYVKGFNVWGQRYDYDRLITSEGWKQLGKWGARHGVVSLGYEPTYGAERRLVQYAVNYLYSPSSGLYSCPISMSDGAALVLNQERNNVAADHPFQTAYQKLISKKEDYWTSGQWMTERAGGSDVQNTETWATYSPLSHKSKASNGLDEGDYLINGFKFFSSATDANIALMLAKMPSGKLSTFLAPLRKTVVGEDGKPRVVTNGVRIHRLKNKLGTKELPTAELELKDMRAHLVGTVDHGVMAIAPLLNITRTHTFIGSLAAWRRAISITKSFAKARTTVGEPLWLIPMHLSLLADLEVKHRGAMNLAFFTVAVMGVVENNGVSTPAAHLPTKGKEAQVVFRALTAIAKAVISKNAIAGIQECQEGMGGVGYMDEPDEPEFNIARLLRNTAVNSIWEGTTNVLASELVRFLVKRDNLTIFSAWFERTLALITTPEFASALKQTWFDFLSRIKATSEPRFILADARRVMFTLAWILSGALLALDAERDGDGVVTEIARRWILSGEGGVGDMVWRDIIRVQRTASAGPSSITNEHLRWDCRIAWGVELPAKQVSGHRSFQGNISKFPCLCTPVGIISAVNDSFSVLLKCNTSAHSIAMTSWQDERQQLAVPELQILAMDPVQVDDEAFEDSIYNDSLNSASFVTSLNSSILNYKYENGRRYHAFREGTYLVPNDEEEQDRMDLAHHIYRLLLGGALHLAPIKNDIQRVLDLGTGTGIWAIDFADENPSAQVIGTDLSPIQPRWVPPTCSFEIDDFECDWLYTRPFDFIHARELEGCIGNDLKFFKQAFKHLVPGGYIEVQAVTSPFLSDDDTLDKAPNAKEWMDNLVKGLRKFGKPADNVPGWKDKLKDAGFVDVHQEIRKLPIGPWPKDPKLKEIGKYQGVQELQVIDSYTPAIFSRILGWSHEEIQILIAKVKRELRDPSIHLYLPVYFIYGRKPL
;
A
#
# COMPACT_ATOMS: atom_id res chain seq x y z
N MET A 1 40.41 -47.50 4.86
CA MET A 1 40.61 -46.04 4.79
C MET A 1 39.83 -45.56 3.59
N GLU A 2 38.78 -44.78 3.81
CA GLU A 2 37.91 -44.31 2.72
C GLU A 2 38.24 -42.85 2.43
N SER A 3 38.97 -42.61 1.34
CA SER A 3 39.32 -41.26 0.86
C SER A 3 38.52 -40.91 -0.40
N GLY A 4 37.21 -41.13 -0.35
CA GLY A 4 36.26 -40.65 -1.36
C GLY A 4 35.80 -39.21 -1.06
N PRO A 5 35.18 -38.51 -2.03
CA PRO A 5 34.59 -37.21 -1.80
C PRO A 5 33.45 -37.30 -0.75
N HIS A 6 33.46 -36.41 0.23
CA HIS A 6 32.39 -36.31 1.23
C HIS A 6 31.15 -35.64 0.60
N HIS A 7 30.25 -36.46 0.06
CA HIS A 7 28.95 -36.01 -0.42
C HIS A 7 28.09 -35.47 0.73
N ALA A 8 27.29 -34.44 0.44
CA ALA A 8 26.27 -33.97 1.37
C ALA A 8 25.08 -34.93 1.42
N THR A 9 24.46 -35.04 2.59
CA THR A 9 23.17 -35.71 2.85
C THR A 9 22.27 -34.77 3.62
N VAL A 10 21.03 -35.17 3.92
CA VAL A 10 20.11 -34.37 4.75
C VAL A 10 20.69 -34.10 6.16
N ASP A 11 21.44 -35.05 6.72
CA ASP A 11 22.03 -34.93 8.08
C ASP A 11 23.48 -34.43 8.11
N ARG A 12 24.17 -34.34 6.96
CA ARG A 12 25.63 -34.12 6.90
C ARG A 12 26.02 -33.21 5.73
N GLY A 13 26.71 -32.12 6.02
CA GLY A 13 27.21 -31.19 5.02
C GLY A 13 27.51 -29.82 5.63
N HIS A 14 27.52 -28.77 4.81
CA HIS A 14 27.53 -27.40 5.31
C HIS A 14 26.14 -27.02 5.83
N ILE A 15 26.06 -26.69 7.12
CA ILE A 15 24.86 -26.15 7.77
C ILE A 15 25.21 -24.76 8.29
N THR A 16 24.62 -23.71 7.72
CA THR A 16 24.75 -22.35 8.25
C THR A 16 24.02 -22.27 9.60
N LYS A 17 24.70 -21.77 10.63
CA LYS A 17 24.14 -21.53 11.97
C LYS A 17 24.42 -20.09 12.38
N PRO A 18 23.42 -19.18 12.37
CA PRO A 18 23.54 -17.85 12.93
C PRO A 18 23.91 -17.88 14.42
N GLU A 19 24.49 -16.78 14.92
CA GLU A 19 24.64 -16.56 16.36
C GLU A 19 23.27 -16.22 16.96
N ARG A 20 23.03 -16.60 18.22
CA ARG A 20 21.83 -16.15 18.96
C ARG A 20 21.79 -14.63 19.01
N LEU A 21 20.58 -14.06 19.03
CA LEU A 21 20.44 -12.61 19.15
C LEU A 21 20.99 -12.10 20.49
N GLU A 22 21.75 -11.02 20.44
CA GLU A 22 22.24 -10.30 21.63
C GLU A 22 21.08 -9.63 22.39
N ASN A 23 21.31 -9.32 23.66
CA ASN A 23 20.38 -8.59 24.53
C ASN A 23 19.84 -7.32 23.84
N THR A 24 18.53 -7.27 23.64
CA THR A 24 17.90 -6.30 22.73
C THR A 24 17.88 -4.87 23.24
N TYR A 25 18.28 -4.63 24.49
CA TYR A 25 18.53 -3.29 25.01
C TYR A 25 20.01 -2.89 24.87
N THR A 26 20.95 -3.72 25.34
CA THR A 26 22.37 -3.34 25.38
C THR A 26 23.01 -3.30 24.00
N SER A 27 22.54 -4.12 23.05
CA SER A 27 22.96 -4.06 21.64
C SER A 27 22.34 -2.88 20.87
N ASP A 28 21.21 -2.32 21.33
CA ASP A 28 20.54 -1.19 20.67
C ASP A 28 21.05 0.15 21.23
N THR A 29 22.22 0.58 20.74
CA THR A 29 22.78 1.90 21.03
C THR A 29 21.89 3.05 20.53
N SER A 30 21.06 2.81 19.52
CA SER A 30 20.10 3.77 18.95
C SER A 30 19.01 4.11 19.98
N LEU A 31 18.46 3.10 20.65
CA LEU A 31 17.52 3.24 21.76
C LEU A 31 18.19 3.92 22.97
N GLN A 32 19.36 3.44 23.39
CA GLN A 32 20.09 4.00 24.54
C GLN A 32 20.39 5.49 24.37
N ARG A 33 20.88 5.91 23.19
CA ARG A 33 21.12 7.34 22.87
C ARG A 33 19.83 8.17 22.83
N ALA A 34 18.71 7.59 22.39
CA ALA A 34 17.43 8.29 22.37
C ALA A 34 16.89 8.50 23.80
N LEU A 35 17.03 7.49 24.67
CA LEU A 35 16.61 7.59 26.07
C LEU A 35 17.48 8.56 26.88
N SER A 36 18.80 8.56 26.70
CA SER A 36 19.70 9.49 27.40
C SER A 36 19.52 10.95 27.02
N TRP A 37 18.74 11.25 25.97
CA TRP A 37 18.41 12.61 25.56
C TRP A 37 17.18 13.19 26.28
N TYR A 38 16.22 12.33 26.65
CA TYR A 38 14.91 12.75 27.20
C TYR A 38 14.64 12.25 28.64
N LEU A 39 15.41 11.27 29.13
CA LEU A 39 15.41 10.86 30.54
C LEU A 39 16.54 11.59 31.30
N PRO A 40 16.24 12.29 32.41
CA PRO A 40 17.27 12.72 33.36
C PRO A 40 18.12 11.52 33.82
N ALA A 41 19.44 11.70 33.94
CA ALA A 41 20.39 10.60 34.16
C ALA A 41 20.00 9.64 35.30
N GLN A 42 19.57 10.17 36.45
CA GLN A 42 19.10 9.38 37.60
C GLN A 42 17.88 8.49 37.27
N LYS A 43 16.98 8.94 36.39
CA LYS A 43 15.79 8.17 35.96
C LYS A 43 16.16 7.11 34.91
N LEU A 44 17.16 7.39 34.07
CA LEU A 44 17.73 6.39 33.16
C LEU A 44 18.44 5.28 33.95
N GLU A 45 19.30 5.65 34.91
CA GLU A 45 19.98 4.72 35.83
C GLU A 45 18.98 3.85 36.61
N GLN A 46 17.89 4.44 37.10
CA GLN A 46 16.81 3.71 37.77
C GLN A 46 16.06 2.73 36.84
N ALA A 47 15.84 3.08 35.57
CA ALA A 47 15.13 2.24 34.61
C ALA A 47 16.02 1.15 33.97
N GLN A 48 17.33 1.41 33.86
CA GLN A 48 18.28 0.58 33.11
C GLN A 48 18.30 -0.90 33.53
N PRO A 49 18.26 -1.29 34.82
CA PRO A 49 18.22 -2.70 35.21
C PRO A 49 17.03 -3.47 34.62
N GLN A 50 15.83 -2.87 34.63
CA GLN A 50 14.62 -3.49 34.06
C GLN A 50 14.70 -3.58 32.53
N LEU A 51 15.30 -2.58 31.87
CA LEU A 51 15.48 -2.59 30.42
C LEU A 51 16.50 -3.65 29.96
N VAL A 52 17.57 -3.87 30.74
CA VAL A 52 18.54 -4.95 30.50
C VAL A 52 17.89 -6.32 30.72
N GLU A 53 17.16 -6.51 31.82
CA GLU A 53 16.44 -7.75 32.14
C GLU A 53 15.43 -8.12 31.04
N LEU A 54 14.54 -7.19 30.69
CA LEU A 54 13.56 -7.38 29.61
C LEU A 54 14.24 -7.60 28.24
N GLY A 55 15.36 -6.91 27.99
CA GLY A 55 16.16 -7.05 26.78
C GLY A 55 16.77 -8.45 26.60
N GLU A 56 17.07 -9.13 27.71
CA GLU A 56 17.56 -10.51 27.77
C GLU A 56 16.40 -11.51 27.60
N GLU A 57 15.34 -11.35 28.41
CA GLU A 57 14.18 -12.24 28.35
C GLU A 57 13.57 -12.28 26.94
N ALA A 58 13.52 -11.14 26.24
CA ALA A 58 12.95 -11.03 24.89
C ALA A 58 13.66 -11.88 23.82
N VAL A 59 14.86 -12.41 24.08
CA VAL A 59 15.59 -13.35 23.19
C VAL A 59 15.85 -14.72 23.86
N SER A 60 15.27 -14.96 25.04
CA SER A 60 15.38 -16.23 25.74
C SER A 60 14.56 -17.36 25.07
N ASP A 61 15.01 -18.61 25.23
CA ASP A 61 14.28 -19.80 24.75
C ASP A 61 12.86 -19.88 25.32
N GLN A 62 12.61 -19.34 26.52
CA GLN A 62 11.28 -19.39 27.14
C GLN A 62 10.28 -18.49 26.43
N ILE A 63 10.67 -17.26 26.06
CA ILE A 63 9.83 -16.35 25.27
C ILE A 63 9.73 -16.83 23.82
N ARG A 64 10.81 -17.41 23.26
CA ARG A 64 10.82 -18.04 21.93
C ARG A 64 9.75 -19.15 21.84
N GLU A 65 9.69 -20.07 22.80
CA GLU A 65 8.69 -21.14 22.83
C GLU A 65 7.26 -20.60 22.99
N TRP A 66 7.04 -19.60 23.85
CA TRP A 66 5.70 -18.98 23.98
C TRP A 66 5.25 -18.28 22.70
N SER A 67 6.17 -17.68 21.93
CA SER A 67 5.84 -17.11 20.61
C SER A 67 5.63 -18.18 19.53
N ALA A 68 6.29 -19.34 19.62
CA ALA A 68 6.07 -20.46 18.69
C ALA A 68 4.70 -21.14 18.93
N ASP A 69 4.35 -21.38 20.20
CA ASP A 69 3.04 -21.88 20.59
C ASP A 69 1.90 -20.95 20.13
N ALA A 70 2.08 -19.63 20.20
CA ALA A 70 1.08 -18.65 19.78
C ALA A 70 0.84 -18.58 18.26
N GLU A 71 1.89 -18.76 17.42
CA GLU A 71 1.75 -18.76 15.95
C GLU A 71 1.29 -20.15 15.42
N ARG A 72 1.73 -21.25 16.04
CA ARG A 72 1.21 -22.61 15.77
C ARG A 72 -0.28 -22.73 16.13
N HIS A 73 -0.63 -22.43 17.38
CA HIS A 73 -1.94 -22.73 17.94
C HIS A 73 -2.85 -21.50 17.91
N GLN A 74 -3.15 -21.05 16.69
CA GLN A 74 -4.01 -19.91 16.39
C GLN A 74 -5.37 -20.01 17.11
N PRO A 75 -5.95 -18.85 17.51
CA PRO A 75 -7.18 -18.82 18.28
C PRO A 75 -8.38 -19.35 17.49
N TYR A 76 -9.31 -20.00 18.20
CA TYR A 76 -10.52 -20.57 17.59
C TYR A 76 -11.70 -20.56 18.58
N VAL A 77 -12.93 -20.74 18.08
CA VAL A 77 -14.16 -20.59 18.89
C VAL A 77 -14.94 -21.90 18.96
N LYS A 78 -15.34 -22.32 20.17
CA LYS A 78 -16.34 -23.39 20.38
C LYS A 78 -17.68 -22.77 20.80
N GLY A 79 -18.69 -22.85 19.94
CA GLY A 79 -20.05 -22.37 20.24
C GLY A 79 -20.93 -23.38 20.99
N PHE A 80 -20.71 -24.69 20.76
CA PHE A 80 -21.58 -25.78 21.24
C PHE A 80 -20.79 -26.87 21.99
N ASN A 81 -21.46 -27.58 22.89
CA ASN A 81 -20.95 -28.79 23.51
C ASN A 81 -21.28 -30.06 22.69
N VAL A 82 -20.79 -31.22 23.13
CA VAL A 82 -20.98 -32.52 22.46
C VAL A 82 -22.45 -32.99 22.37
N TRP A 83 -23.37 -32.33 23.07
CA TRP A 83 -24.81 -32.62 23.06
C TRP A 83 -25.62 -31.63 22.21
N GLY A 84 -24.95 -30.76 21.44
CA GLY A 84 -25.60 -29.73 20.61
C GLY A 84 -26.13 -28.52 21.39
N GLN A 85 -25.93 -28.45 22.70
CA GLN A 85 -26.31 -27.29 23.51
C GLN A 85 -25.26 -26.17 23.33
N ARG A 86 -25.74 -24.93 23.08
CA ARG A 86 -24.85 -23.76 23.01
C ARG A 86 -24.26 -23.45 24.39
N TYR A 87 -23.01 -23.01 24.44
CA TYR A 87 -22.41 -22.53 25.69
C TYR A 87 -22.97 -21.16 26.10
N ASP A 88 -22.95 -20.86 27.40
CA ASP A 88 -23.35 -19.59 28.02
C ASP A 88 -22.63 -18.34 27.48
N TYR A 89 -21.51 -18.55 26.79
CA TYR A 89 -20.83 -17.57 25.93
C TYR A 89 -20.04 -18.32 24.86
N ASP A 90 -19.76 -17.68 23.73
CA ASP A 90 -18.88 -18.24 22.69
C ASP A 90 -17.47 -18.45 23.25
N ARG A 91 -17.05 -19.72 23.37
CA ARG A 91 -15.77 -20.08 24.00
C ARG A 91 -14.63 -19.90 23.02
N LEU A 92 -14.14 -18.66 22.94
CA LEU A 92 -12.83 -18.36 22.36
C LEU A 92 -11.73 -19.07 23.15
N ILE A 93 -10.90 -19.84 22.45
CA ILE A 93 -9.74 -20.56 22.95
C ILE A 93 -8.49 -19.91 22.36
N THR A 94 -7.49 -19.65 23.20
CA THR A 94 -6.16 -19.16 22.84
C THR A 94 -5.09 -20.13 23.34
N SER A 95 -3.91 -20.11 22.71
CA SER A 95 -2.74 -20.89 23.13
C SER A 95 -2.31 -20.58 24.57
N GLU A 96 -1.38 -21.36 25.15
CA GLU A 96 -0.86 -21.02 26.48
C GLU A 96 0.23 -19.95 26.40
N GLY A 97 1.11 -20.02 25.41
CA GLY A 97 2.10 -19.00 25.07
C GLY A 97 1.49 -17.61 24.93
N TRP A 98 0.35 -17.47 24.23
CA TRP A 98 -0.41 -16.20 24.15
C TRP A 98 -0.71 -15.60 25.53
N LYS A 99 -1.17 -16.42 26.49
CA LYS A 99 -1.50 -15.98 27.86
C LYS A 99 -0.25 -15.63 28.66
N GLN A 100 0.84 -16.40 28.49
CA GLN A 100 2.10 -16.17 29.17
C GLN A 100 2.83 -14.92 28.65
N LEU A 101 2.75 -14.63 27.35
CA LEU A 101 3.24 -13.38 26.75
C LEU A 101 2.50 -12.15 27.28
N GLY A 102 1.19 -12.26 27.55
CA GLY A 102 0.43 -11.25 28.27
C GLY A 102 0.89 -11.09 29.73
N LYS A 103 1.03 -12.19 30.48
CA LYS A 103 1.56 -12.18 31.86
C LYS A 103 3.00 -11.64 31.96
N TRP A 104 3.82 -11.84 30.94
CA TRP A 104 5.16 -11.29 30.82
C TRP A 104 5.12 -9.77 30.66
N GLY A 105 4.36 -9.26 29.70
CA GLY A 105 4.18 -7.81 29.52
C GLY A 105 3.59 -7.12 30.75
N ALA A 106 2.58 -7.71 31.38
CA ALA A 106 1.96 -7.18 32.60
C ALA A 106 2.98 -7.00 33.74
N ARG A 107 3.84 -7.99 34.00
CA ARG A 107 4.90 -7.91 35.02
C ARG A 107 5.88 -6.76 34.77
N HIS A 108 6.30 -6.54 33.53
CA HIS A 108 7.15 -5.40 33.15
C HIS A 108 6.40 -4.05 33.07
N GLY A 109 5.08 -4.03 33.25
CA GLY A 109 4.31 -2.79 33.31
C GLY A 109 4.09 -2.09 31.97
N VAL A 110 3.98 -2.85 30.86
CA VAL A 110 3.75 -2.35 29.48
C VAL A 110 2.52 -1.42 29.34
N VAL A 111 1.61 -1.42 30.32
CA VAL A 111 0.57 -0.40 30.53
C VAL A 111 0.89 0.46 31.75
N SER A 112 1.13 -0.15 32.92
CA SER A 112 1.19 0.56 34.22
C SER A 112 2.26 1.65 34.30
N LEU A 113 3.38 1.50 33.59
CA LEU A 113 4.46 2.49 33.53
C LEU A 113 3.97 3.84 32.98
N GLY A 114 2.91 3.85 32.17
CA GLY A 114 2.26 5.08 31.71
C GLY A 114 1.48 5.83 32.79
N TYR A 115 1.27 5.24 33.97
CA TYR A 115 0.34 5.74 35.00
C TYR A 115 0.95 5.84 36.41
N GLU A 116 1.89 4.97 36.76
CA GLU A 116 2.56 4.99 38.06
C GLU A 116 3.44 6.25 38.26
N PRO A 117 3.60 6.74 39.51
CA PRO A 117 4.34 7.98 39.77
C PRO A 117 5.87 7.83 39.68
N THR A 118 6.38 6.60 39.60
CA THR A 118 7.80 6.20 39.72
C THR A 118 8.77 7.11 38.98
N TYR A 119 8.43 7.50 37.74
CA TYR A 119 9.29 8.29 36.86
C TYR A 119 8.78 9.73 36.63
N GLY A 120 7.68 10.14 37.27
CA GLY A 120 7.09 11.48 37.09
C GLY A 120 6.63 11.75 35.65
N ALA A 121 6.92 12.94 35.12
CA ALA A 121 6.47 13.35 33.78
C ALA A 121 7.06 12.47 32.65
N GLU A 122 8.27 11.96 32.84
CA GLU A 122 9.01 11.16 31.86
C GLU A 122 8.56 9.69 31.79
N ARG A 123 7.57 9.28 32.61
CA ARG A 123 7.07 7.90 32.70
C ARG A 123 6.70 7.24 31.35
N ARG A 124 6.20 8.02 30.39
CA ARG A 124 5.89 7.55 29.03
C ARG A 124 7.14 7.13 28.24
N LEU A 125 8.29 7.76 28.44
CA LEU A 125 9.54 7.36 27.79
C LEU A 125 10.01 5.99 28.29
N VAL A 126 9.92 5.74 29.60
CA VAL A 126 10.26 4.43 30.20
C VAL A 126 9.26 3.37 29.76
N GLN A 127 7.96 3.68 29.74
CA GLN A 127 6.94 2.78 29.20
C GLN A 127 7.23 2.41 27.74
N TYR A 128 7.41 3.38 26.84
CA TYR A 128 7.62 3.06 25.43
C TYR A 128 8.97 2.42 25.12
N ALA A 129 9.99 2.56 25.99
CA ALA A 129 11.19 1.72 25.94
C ALA A 129 10.89 0.25 26.28
N VAL A 130 10.12 -0.01 27.34
CA VAL A 130 9.65 -1.35 27.69
C VAL A 130 8.79 -1.95 26.57
N ASN A 131 7.86 -1.18 25.99
CA ASN A 131 7.00 -1.66 24.90
C ASN A 131 7.78 -1.88 23.58
N TYR A 132 8.86 -1.12 23.33
CA TYR A 132 9.78 -1.35 22.22
C TYR A 132 10.49 -2.70 22.34
N LEU A 133 11.08 -3.01 23.51
CA LEU A 133 11.76 -4.29 23.74
C LEU A 133 10.77 -5.48 23.72
N TYR A 134 9.58 -5.30 24.29
CA TYR A 134 8.52 -6.31 24.36
C TYR A 134 7.92 -6.67 22.99
N SER A 135 7.60 -5.68 22.15
CA SER A 135 6.70 -5.90 21.01
C SER A 135 7.14 -6.98 20.02
N PRO A 136 8.42 -7.08 19.56
CA PRO A 136 8.83 -8.07 18.56
C PRO A 136 8.74 -9.51 19.04
N SER A 137 8.83 -9.75 20.36
CA SER A 137 8.73 -11.07 20.97
C SER A 137 7.35 -11.34 21.60
N SER A 138 6.45 -10.35 21.60
CA SER A 138 5.14 -10.43 22.26
C SER A 138 4.10 -11.35 21.59
N GLY A 139 4.41 -11.99 20.45
CA GLY A 139 3.41 -12.70 19.64
C GLY A 139 2.22 -11.82 19.24
N LEU A 140 2.45 -10.51 19.05
CA LEU A 140 1.42 -9.48 18.77
C LEU A 140 0.39 -9.25 19.89
N TYR A 141 0.67 -9.74 21.11
CA TYR A 141 -0.03 -9.33 22.33
C TYR A 141 0.11 -7.83 22.61
N SER A 142 1.10 -7.14 21.99
CA SER A 142 1.20 -5.68 21.99
C SER A 142 -0.04 -4.95 21.43
N CYS A 143 -0.90 -5.61 20.64
CA CYS A 143 -2.20 -5.06 20.22
C CYS A 143 -3.20 -4.94 21.40
N PRO A 144 -3.52 -6.01 22.16
CA PRO A 144 -4.22 -5.91 23.44
C PRO A 144 -3.65 -4.81 24.36
N ILE A 145 -2.32 -4.71 24.47
CA ILE A 145 -1.67 -3.71 25.33
C ILE A 145 -1.96 -2.27 24.87
N SER A 146 -1.92 -1.97 23.56
CA SER A 146 -2.14 -0.60 23.07
C SER A 146 -3.57 -0.11 23.32
N MET A 147 -4.56 -0.98 23.11
CA MET A 147 -5.97 -0.71 23.43
C MET A 147 -6.20 -0.59 24.94
N SER A 148 -5.47 -1.36 25.75
CA SER A 148 -5.56 -1.33 27.22
C SER A 148 -4.98 -0.05 27.83
N ASP A 149 -3.83 0.42 27.30
CA ASP A 149 -3.25 1.70 27.66
C ASP A 149 -4.14 2.87 27.21
N GLY A 150 -4.68 2.81 25.99
CA GLY A 150 -5.65 3.79 25.50
C GLY A 150 -6.90 3.87 26.38
N ALA A 151 -7.42 2.72 26.83
CA ALA A 151 -8.53 2.66 27.76
C ALA A 151 -8.15 3.18 29.16
N ALA A 152 -6.94 2.88 29.65
CA ALA A 152 -6.45 3.40 30.91
C ALA A 152 -6.32 4.93 30.91
N LEU A 153 -5.92 5.55 29.79
CA LEU A 153 -5.88 7.01 29.66
C LEU A 153 -7.27 7.63 29.77
N VAL A 154 -8.23 7.12 29.00
CA VAL A 154 -9.62 7.62 28.98
C VAL A 154 -10.27 7.44 30.35
N LEU A 155 -10.13 6.26 30.98
CA LEU A 155 -10.67 6.02 32.32
C LEU A 155 -9.94 6.83 33.40
N ASN A 156 -8.65 7.15 33.25
CA ASN A 156 -7.97 8.04 34.18
C ASN A 156 -8.52 9.48 34.15
N GLN A 157 -8.98 9.93 32.98
CA GLN A 157 -9.59 11.24 32.79
C GLN A 157 -11.03 11.25 33.33
N GLU A 158 -11.84 10.23 32.99
CA GLU A 158 -13.26 10.20 33.35
C GLU A 158 -13.57 9.72 34.78
N ARG A 159 -12.71 8.92 35.42
CA ARG A 159 -12.99 8.38 36.78
C ARG A 159 -13.19 9.44 37.87
N ASN A 160 -12.71 10.67 37.64
CA ASN A 160 -12.88 11.80 38.58
C ASN A 160 -14.22 12.54 38.36
N ASN A 161 -14.92 12.28 37.25
CA ASN A 161 -16.20 12.90 36.88
C ASN A 161 -17.41 12.05 37.33
N VAL A 162 -17.17 10.86 37.90
CA VAL A 162 -18.16 9.87 38.32
C VAL A 162 -18.04 9.58 39.82
N ALA A 163 -19.04 8.92 40.40
CA ALA A 163 -19.04 8.53 41.81
C ALA A 163 -17.84 7.62 42.17
N ALA A 164 -17.39 7.67 43.42
CA ALA A 164 -16.19 6.96 43.87
C ALA A 164 -16.30 5.42 43.85
N ASP A 165 -17.52 4.90 43.81
CA ASP A 165 -17.90 3.49 43.68
C ASP A 165 -18.21 3.06 42.23
N HIS A 166 -18.06 3.97 41.26
CA HIS A 166 -18.36 3.67 39.85
C HIS A 166 -17.44 2.58 39.28
N PRO A 167 -17.92 1.70 38.36
CA PRO A 167 -17.12 0.61 37.80
C PRO A 167 -15.82 1.03 37.09
N PHE A 168 -15.68 2.31 36.70
CA PHE A 168 -14.45 2.86 36.11
C PHE A 168 -13.24 2.77 37.05
N GLN A 169 -13.46 2.88 38.36
CA GLN A 169 -12.41 2.79 39.38
C GLN A 169 -11.80 1.38 39.38
N THR A 170 -12.64 0.34 39.37
CA THR A 170 -12.20 -1.07 39.25
C THR A 170 -11.51 -1.31 37.91
N ALA A 171 -12.15 -0.90 36.80
CA ALA A 171 -11.61 -1.13 35.45
C ALA A 171 -10.22 -0.48 35.25
N TYR A 172 -10.05 0.77 35.68
CA TYR A 172 -8.77 1.47 35.62
C TYR A 172 -7.67 0.75 36.43
N GLN A 173 -7.95 0.38 37.69
CA GLN A 173 -6.98 -0.31 38.54
C GLN A 173 -6.57 -1.69 37.98
N LYS A 174 -7.49 -2.37 37.29
CA LYS A 174 -7.22 -3.66 36.64
C LYS A 174 -6.40 -3.52 35.36
N LEU A 175 -6.64 -2.49 34.55
CA LEU A 175 -5.83 -2.20 33.35
C LEU A 175 -4.36 -1.84 33.69
N ILE A 176 -4.10 -1.27 34.87
CA ILE A 176 -2.75 -0.90 35.32
C ILE A 176 -2.11 -1.91 36.30
N SER A 177 -2.68 -3.11 36.50
CA SER A 177 -2.10 -4.11 37.40
C SER A 177 -0.85 -4.78 36.79
N LYS A 178 0.23 -4.90 37.57
CA LYS A 178 1.41 -5.73 37.25
C LYS A 178 1.27 -7.20 37.66
N LYS A 179 0.13 -7.59 38.26
CA LYS A 179 -0.12 -8.93 38.81
C LYS A 179 -0.90 -9.80 37.83
N GLU A 180 -1.06 -11.08 38.13
CA GLU A 180 -1.85 -12.02 37.31
C GLU A 180 -3.35 -11.66 37.19
N ASP A 181 -3.84 -10.70 37.97
CA ASP A 181 -5.21 -10.21 37.93
C ASP A 181 -5.45 -9.02 36.98
N TYR A 182 -4.45 -8.68 36.16
CA TYR A 182 -4.51 -7.63 35.14
C TYR A 182 -5.64 -7.88 34.13
N TRP A 183 -6.20 -6.79 33.61
CA TRP A 183 -7.19 -6.81 32.53
C TRP A 183 -6.65 -6.19 31.26
N THR A 184 -7.19 -6.63 30.13
CA THR A 184 -7.04 -5.96 28.83
C THR A 184 -8.36 -5.37 28.34
N SER A 185 -8.27 -4.41 27.41
CA SER A 185 -9.40 -3.81 26.72
C SER A 185 -9.34 -4.07 25.21
N GLY A 186 -10.49 -4.32 24.59
CA GLY A 186 -10.70 -4.13 23.16
C GLY A 186 -11.08 -2.68 22.80
N GLN A 187 -11.05 -2.38 21.50
CA GLN A 187 -11.48 -1.11 20.89
C GLN A 187 -12.33 -1.43 19.65
N TRP A 188 -13.65 -1.22 19.72
CA TRP A 188 -14.60 -1.68 18.70
C TRP A 188 -15.29 -0.50 18.00
N MET A 189 -14.54 0.12 17.09
CA MET A 189 -14.98 1.27 16.30
C MET A 189 -15.41 0.90 14.88
N THR A 190 -14.69 -0.03 14.23
CA THR A 190 -14.88 -0.39 12.81
C THR A 190 -16.12 -1.24 12.58
N GLU A 191 -16.97 -0.81 11.64
CA GLU A 191 -18.18 -1.49 11.19
C GLU A 191 -18.14 -1.66 9.66
N ARG A 192 -19.17 -2.29 9.06
CA ARG A 192 -19.18 -2.58 7.61
C ARG A 192 -19.19 -1.30 6.78
N ALA A 193 -19.96 -0.29 7.23
CA ALA A 193 -20.04 1.02 6.61
C ALA A 193 -18.78 1.90 6.80
N GLY A 194 -17.78 1.45 7.57
CA GLY A 194 -16.51 2.17 7.68
C GLY A 194 -15.71 1.90 8.96
N GLY A 195 -14.39 2.06 8.84
CA GLY A 195 -13.47 2.24 9.97
C GLY A 195 -12.71 3.58 9.94
N SER A 196 -12.56 4.20 8.77
CA SER A 196 -11.91 5.53 8.64
C SER A 196 -12.87 6.70 8.82
N ASP A 197 -14.14 6.51 8.45
CA ASP A 197 -15.25 7.36 8.90
C ASP A 197 -16.17 6.52 9.79
N VAL A 198 -16.26 6.91 11.06
CA VAL A 198 -17.08 6.23 12.07
C VAL A 198 -18.49 6.82 12.18
N GLN A 199 -18.80 7.92 11.47
CA GLN A 199 -20.14 8.53 11.50
C GLN A 199 -21.21 7.60 10.94
N ASN A 200 -20.82 6.65 10.09
CA ASN A 200 -21.69 5.67 9.47
C ASN A 200 -21.94 4.42 10.33
N THR A 201 -21.47 4.38 11.59
CA THR A 201 -21.80 3.34 12.59
C THR A 201 -23.30 3.00 12.58
N GLU A 202 -23.59 1.70 12.48
CA GLU A 202 -24.91 1.07 12.51
C GLU A 202 -25.30 0.62 13.95
N THR A 203 -24.32 0.48 14.86
CA THR A 203 -24.57 0.12 16.27
C THR A 203 -25.30 1.25 17.03
N TRP A 204 -26.38 0.91 17.75
CA TRP A 204 -27.19 1.84 18.55
C TRP A 204 -27.08 1.59 20.06
N ALA A 205 -27.36 2.63 20.83
CA ALA A 205 -27.42 2.61 22.30
C ALA A 205 -28.78 3.11 22.80
N THR A 206 -29.48 2.27 23.56
CA THR A 206 -30.77 2.60 24.19
C THR A 206 -30.57 2.75 25.70
N TYR A 207 -30.98 3.89 26.27
CA TYR A 207 -30.97 4.07 27.72
C TYR A 207 -32.08 3.22 28.38
N SER A 208 -31.68 2.38 29.33
CA SER A 208 -32.53 1.36 29.97
C SER A 208 -31.99 1.04 31.37
N PRO A 209 -32.01 2.00 32.32
CA PRO A 209 -31.44 1.81 33.65
C PRO A 209 -32.13 0.68 34.42
N LEU A 210 -31.35 -0.03 35.24
CA LEU A 210 -31.86 -1.14 36.06
C LEU A 210 -32.43 -0.61 37.39
N SER A 211 -33.61 -1.10 37.79
CA SER A 211 -34.23 -0.79 39.09
C SER A 211 -33.39 -1.27 40.28
N HIS A 212 -32.68 -2.39 40.10
CA HIS A 212 -31.63 -2.87 41.00
C HIS A 212 -30.44 -3.34 40.16
N LYS A 213 -29.27 -2.73 40.36
CA LYS A 213 -28.02 -3.23 39.76
C LYS A 213 -27.53 -4.42 40.56
N SER A 214 -27.44 -5.60 39.93
CA SER A 214 -26.78 -6.74 40.56
C SER A 214 -25.27 -6.51 40.58
N LYS A 215 -24.64 -6.66 41.75
CA LYS A 215 -23.17 -6.67 41.87
C LYS A 215 -22.62 -7.94 41.24
N ALA A 216 -22.27 -7.87 39.96
CA ALA A 216 -21.73 -9.00 39.22
C ALA A 216 -20.38 -9.42 39.81
N SER A 217 -20.13 -10.73 39.91
CA SER A 217 -18.97 -11.28 40.64
C SER A 217 -17.60 -11.02 39.98
N ASN A 218 -17.57 -10.31 38.85
CA ASN A 218 -16.37 -9.80 38.19
C ASN A 218 -15.98 -8.38 38.67
N GLY A 219 -16.79 -7.72 39.51
CA GLY A 219 -16.49 -6.40 40.09
C GLY A 219 -16.81 -5.20 39.20
N LEU A 220 -17.59 -5.40 38.12
CA LEU A 220 -18.22 -4.32 37.35
C LEU A 220 -19.73 -4.50 37.38
N ASP A 221 -20.44 -3.54 37.96
CA ASP A 221 -21.90 -3.51 37.92
C ASP A 221 -22.41 -3.34 36.48
N GLU A 222 -23.65 -3.77 36.21
CA GLU A 222 -24.26 -3.61 34.89
C GLU A 222 -24.51 -2.14 34.53
N GLY A 223 -24.26 -1.80 33.27
CA GLY A 223 -24.44 -0.45 32.73
C GLY A 223 -25.87 -0.12 32.34
N ASP A 224 -26.21 1.17 32.39
CA ASP A 224 -27.58 1.66 32.17
C ASP A 224 -27.97 1.75 30.69
N TYR A 225 -27.07 1.43 29.76
CA TYR A 225 -27.34 1.39 28.33
C TYR A 225 -27.34 -0.05 27.80
N LEU A 226 -28.24 -0.32 26.86
CA LEU A 226 -28.27 -1.52 26.03
C LEU A 226 -27.68 -1.18 24.67
N ILE A 227 -26.58 -1.86 24.30
CA ILE A 227 -25.91 -1.71 23.01
C ILE A 227 -26.36 -2.84 22.09
N ASN A 228 -26.84 -2.47 20.90
CA ASN A 228 -27.33 -3.38 19.86
C ASN A 228 -26.71 -3.01 18.50
N GLY A 229 -26.06 -3.95 17.80
CA GLY A 229 -25.36 -3.68 16.55
C GLY A 229 -24.35 -4.74 16.12
N PHE A 230 -23.46 -4.39 15.20
CA PHE A 230 -22.49 -5.31 14.61
C PHE A 230 -21.12 -4.67 14.43
N LYS A 231 -20.07 -5.28 15.00
CA LYS A 231 -18.68 -4.81 14.93
C LYS A 231 -17.89 -5.67 13.95
N PHE A 232 -17.36 -5.05 12.90
CA PHE A 232 -16.80 -5.76 11.76
C PHE A 232 -15.31 -6.11 11.92
N PHE A 233 -14.57 -5.34 12.74
CA PHE A 233 -13.22 -5.71 13.18
C PHE A 233 -13.08 -5.44 14.68
N SER A 234 -13.15 -6.50 15.47
CA SER A 234 -12.92 -6.47 16.91
C SER A 234 -11.68 -7.32 17.25
N SER A 235 -10.55 -6.68 17.55
CA SER A 235 -9.35 -7.35 18.07
C SER A 235 -9.42 -7.55 19.59
N ALA A 236 -8.61 -8.47 20.11
CA ALA A 236 -8.54 -8.87 21.52
C ALA A 236 -9.91 -9.27 22.10
N THR A 237 -10.60 -10.21 21.44
CA THR A 237 -11.92 -10.70 21.90
C THR A 237 -11.85 -11.69 23.06
N ASP A 238 -10.63 -11.95 23.56
CA ASP A 238 -10.33 -12.57 24.84
C ASP A 238 -10.26 -11.56 26.02
N ALA A 239 -10.31 -10.25 25.73
CA ALA A 239 -10.24 -9.17 26.72
C ALA A 239 -11.38 -9.17 27.75
N ASN A 240 -11.17 -8.43 28.85
CA ASN A 240 -12.12 -8.34 29.95
C ASN A 240 -13.22 -7.31 29.66
N ILE A 241 -12.82 -6.20 29.03
CA ILE A 241 -13.65 -5.04 28.68
C ILE A 241 -13.41 -4.60 27.23
N ALA A 242 -14.29 -3.77 26.69
CA ALA A 242 -14.05 -3.04 25.45
C ALA A 242 -14.61 -1.62 25.52
N LEU A 243 -13.91 -0.69 24.87
CA LEU A 243 -14.43 0.63 24.51
C LEU A 243 -15.02 0.59 23.09
N MET A 244 -16.17 1.19 22.88
CA MET A 244 -16.88 1.19 21.60
C MET A 244 -17.69 2.47 21.37
N LEU A 245 -17.96 2.77 20.10
CA LEU A 245 -18.90 3.81 19.69
C LEU A 245 -20.28 3.21 19.40
N ALA A 246 -21.35 3.94 19.71
CA ALA A 246 -22.71 3.61 19.28
C ALA A 246 -23.56 4.90 19.13
N LYS A 247 -24.57 4.87 18.25
CA LYS A 247 -25.50 5.98 18.03
C LYS A 247 -26.56 6.06 19.13
N MET A 248 -26.75 7.27 19.65
CA MET A 248 -27.88 7.64 20.50
C MET A 248 -29.13 7.91 19.63
N PRO A 249 -30.35 7.98 20.22
CA PRO A 249 -31.57 8.37 19.50
C PRO A 249 -31.52 9.74 18.78
N SER A 250 -30.52 10.58 19.09
CA SER A 250 -30.18 11.82 18.38
C SER A 250 -29.51 11.61 17.01
N GLY A 251 -29.16 10.36 16.66
CA GLY A 251 -28.33 9.99 15.51
C GLY A 251 -26.82 10.21 15.71
N LYS A 252 -26.40 10.83 16.82
CA LYS A 252 -24.99 11.14 17.13
C LYS A 252 -24.33 10.05 17.94
N LEU A 253 -23.00 10.03 17.95
CA LEU A 253 -22.19 8.99 18.58
C LEU A 253 -21.89 9.30 20.05
N SER A 254 -22.07 8.30 20.90
CA SER A 254 -21.56 8.25 22.28
C SER A 254 -20.50 7.15 22.41
N THR A 255 -19.60 7.28 23.37
CA THR A 255 -18.60 6.24 23.70
C THR A 255 -19.08 5.45 24.91
N PHE A 256 -18.86 4.14 24.87
CA PHE A 256 -19.30 3.21 25.90
C PHE A 256 -18.19 2.25 26.31
N LEU A 257 -18.12 1.94 27.62
CA LEU A 257 -17.31 0.88 28.20
C LEU A 257 -18.23 -0.28 28.59
N ALA A 258 -17.91 -1.50 28.16
CA ALA A 258 -18.67 -2.68 28.55
C ALA A 258 -17.74 -3.88 28.85
N PRO A 259 -18.03 -4.70 29.88
CA PRO A 259 -17.39 -6.00 30.05
C PRO A 259 -17.86 -6.98 28.98
N LEU A 260 -16.99 -7.87 28.51
CA LEU A 260 -17.37 -8.89 27.49
C LEU A 260 -18.27 -10.00 28.08
N ARG A 261 -18.14 -10.26 29.38
CA ARG A 261 -18.86 -11.30 30.12
C ARG A 261 -19.39 -10.73 31.43
N LYS A 262 -20.53 -11.23 31.89
CA LYS A 262 -21.14 -10.84 33.17
C LYS A 262 -21.49 -12.07 34.00
N THR A 263 -21.66 -11.89 35.30
CA THR A 263 -22.15 -12.93 36.19
C THR A 263 -23.66 -12.76 36.37
N VAL A 264 -24.41 -13.86 36.26
CA VAL A 264 -25.81 -13.94 36.69
C VAL A 264 -25.94 -15.00 37.78
N VAL A 265 -26.92 -14.86 38.66
CA VAL A 265 -27.27 -15.90 39.63
C VAL A 265 -28.31 -16.82 38.99
N GLY A 266 -28.12 -18.13 39.06
CA GLY A 266 -29.08 -19.13 38.59
C GLY A 266 -30.26 -19.30 39.53
N GLU A 267 -31.29 -20.03 39.07
CA GLU A 267 -32.44 -20.44 39.90
C GLU A 267 -32.02 -21.33 41.09
N ASP A 268 -30.85 -21.97 40.99
CA ASP A 268 -30.20 -22.74 42.05
C ASP A 268 -29.41 -21.88 43.06
N GLY A 269 -29.49 -20.54 42.93
CA GLY A 269 -28.80 -19.58 43.78
C GLY A 269 -27.30 -19.43 43.51
N LYS A 270 -26.73 -20.11 42.50
CA LYS A 270 -25.28 -20.07 42.24
C LYS A 270 -24.88 -19.04 41.18
N PRO A 271 -23.74 -18.35 41.34
CA PRO A 271 -23.21 -17.46 40.31
C PRO A 271 -22.66 -18.24 39.12
N ARG A 272 -23.04 -17.85 37.90
CA ARG A 272 -22.50 -18.38 36.63
C ARG A 272 -22.11 -17.23 35.68
N VAL A 273 -21.04 -17.45 34.90
CA VAL A 273 -20.52 -16.45 33.95
C VAL A 273 -21.13 -16.68 32.57
N VAL A 274 -21.82 -15.66 32.06
CA VAL A 274 -22.51 -15.64 30.77
C VAL A 274 -21.97 -14.51 29.89
N THR A 275 -22.30 -14.52 28.59
CA THR A 275 -21.98 -13.39 27.71
C THR A 275 -22.71 -12.11 28.15
N ASN A 276 -22.06 -10.95 28.03
CA ASN A 276 -22.73 -9.66 28.14
C ASN A 276 -23.26 -9.22 26.77
N GLY A 277 -24.16 -10.00 26.18
CA GLY A 277 -24.75 -9.69 24.87
C GLY A 277 -23.80 -9.81 23.66
N VAL A 278 -22.57 -10.29 23.84
CA VAL A 278 -21.59 -10.48 22.76
C VAL A 278 -21.75 -11.88 22.14
N ARG A 279 -21.84 -11.95 20.83
CA ARG A 279 -21.78 -13.19 20.04
C ARG A 279 -20.66 -13.10 19.01
N ILE A 280 -19.83 -14.14 18.91
CA ILE A 280 -18.83 -14.23 17.84
C ILE A 280 -19.47 -14.89 16.61
N HIS A 281 -19.44 -14.22 15.46
CA HIS A 281 -19.84 -14.82 14.18
C HIS A 281 -18.73 -15.72 13.64
N ARG A 282 -17.55 -15.13 13.46
CA ARG A 282 -16.32 -15.80 13.03
C ARG A 282 -15.09 -15.02 13.47
N LEU A 283 -13.95 -15.68 13.47
CA LEU A 283 -12.65 -15.03 13.47
C LEU A 283 -12.26 -14.64 12.04
N LYS A 284 -11.42 -13.60 11.91
CA LYS A 284 -10.85 -13.18 10.63
C LYS A 284 -9.70 -14.12 10.26
N ASN A 285 -9.68 -14.63 9.04
CA ASN A 285 -8.44 -15.09 8.41
C ASN A 285 -7.58 -13.85 8.06
N LYS A 286 -6.27 -13.91 8.28
CA LYS A 286 -5.37 -12.73 8.23
C LYS A 286 -3.98 -13.10 7.70
N LEU A 287 -3.38 -12.19 6.93
CA LEU A 287 -1.97 -12.27 6.48
C LEU A 287 -0.99 -12.39 7.66
N GLY A 288 -1.20 -11.58 8.70
CA GLY A 288 -0.40 -11.54 9.91
C GLY A 288 -1.23 -11.21 11.14
N THR A 289 -0.57 -11.15 12.30
CA THR A 289 -1.20 -11.18 13.63
C THR A 289 -2.02 -12.46 13.82
N LYS A 290 -1.55 -13.61 13.30
CA LYS A 290 -2.32 -14.87 13.33
C LYS A 290 -2.55 -15.32 14.78
N GLU A 291 -1.62 -14.98 15.67
CA GLU A 291 -1.68 -15.17 17.11
C GLU A 291 -2.90 -14.47 17.77
N LEU A 292 -3.26 -13.28 17.27
CA LEU A 292 -4.24 -12.37 17.87
C LEU A 292 -5.69 -12.76 17.50
N PRO A 293 -6.61 -12.97 18.47
CA PRO A 293 -8.02 -13.15 18.17
C PRO A 293 -8.67 -11.85 17.67
N THR A 294 -8.97 -11.80 16.37
CA THR A 294 -9.76 -10.73 15.73
C THR A 294 -11.05 -11.32 15.17
N ALA A 295 -12.21 -10.76 15.53
CA ALA A 295 -13.53 -11.31 15.22
C ALA A 295 -14.48 -10.31 14.53
N GLU A 296 -15.56 -10.88 14.00
CA GLU A 296 -16.83 -10.19 13.72
C GLU A 296 -17.81 -10.48 14.87
N LEU A 297 -18.41 -9.44 15.45
CA LEU A 297 -19.27 -9.55 16.63
C LEU A 297 -20.68 -8.99 16.39
N GLU A 298 -21.69 -9.77 16.76
CA GLU A 298 -23.05 -9.26 17.04
C GLU A 298 -23.07 -8.81 18.51
N LEU A 299 -23.56 -7.60 18.73
CA LEU A 299 -23.89 -7.06 20.05
C LEU A 299 -25.41 -7.06 20.15
N LYS A 300 -25.95 -7.80 21.12
CA LYS A 300 -27.37 -7.84 21.41
C LYS A 300 -27.62 -7.61 22.90
N ASP A 301 -28.28 -6.51 23.22
CA ASP A 301 -28.61 -6.10 24.59
C ASP A 301 -27.40 -6.09 25.55
N MET A 302 -26.22 -5.74 25.01
CA MET A 302 -24.97 -5.64 25.76
C MET A 302 -25.05 -4.48 26.77
N ARG A 303 -24.86 -4.77 28.05
CA ARG A 303 -24.92 -3.79 29.13
C ARG A 303 -23.65 -2.95 29.19
N ALA A 304 -23.78 -1.63 29.00
CA ALA A 304 -22.64 -0.72 28.87
C ALA A 304 -22.80 0.59 29.66
N HIS A 305 -21.66 1.14 30.09
CA HIS A 305 -21.54 2.42 30.79
C HIS A 305 -21.14 3.52 29.81
N LEU A 306 -21.79 4.68 29.88
CA LEU A 306 -21.43 5.86 29.08
C LEU A 306 -20.07 6.42 29.54
N VAL A 307 -19.21 6.76 28.58
CA VAL A 307 -17.88 7.36 28.79
C VAL A 307 -17.88 8.79 28.25
N GLY A 308 -17.61 9.76 29.11
CA GLY A 308 -17.72 11.19 28.78
C GLY A 308 -19.16 11.62 28.54
N THR A 309 -19.35 12.68 27.74
CA THR A 309 -20.67 13.27 27.48
C THR A 309 -21.44 12.54 26.36
N VAL A 310 -22.76 12.41 26.55
CA VAL A 310 -23.72 11.99 25.50
C VAL A 310 -23.49 12.79 24.20
N ASP A 311 -23.60 12.14 23.05
CA ASP A 311 -23.42 12.71 21.70
C ASP A 311 -22.00 13.22 21.35
N HIS A 312 -21.02 13.03 22.24
CA HIS A 312 -19.65 13.51 22.08
C HIS A 312 -18.60 12.37 22.03
N GLY A 313 -19.02 11.15 21.67
CA GLY A 313 -18.18 9.94 21.74
C GLY A 313 -16.86 10.04 20.99
N VAL A 314 -16.87 10.59 19.76
CA VAL A 314 -15.64 10.80 18.96
C VAL A 314 -14.63 11.69 19.68
N MET A 315 -15.08 12.65 20.51
CA MET A 315 -14.18 13.47 21.35
C MET A 315 -13.68 12.69 22.58
N ALA A 316 -14.55 11.93 23.24
CA ALA A 316 -14.19 11.12 24.42
C ALA A 316 -13.20 9.97 24.09
N ILE A 317 -13.25 9.41 22.88
CA ILE A 317 -12.35 8.33 22.44
C ILE A 317 -11.06 8.84 21.76
N ALA A 318 -10.99 10.13 21.40
CA ALA A 318 -9.83 10.71 20.71
C ALA A 318 -8.48 10.58 21.48
N PRO A 319 -8.41 10.65 22.83
CA PRO A 319 -7.16 10.42 23.56
C PRO A 319 -6.60 9.00 23.34
N LEU A 320 -7.46 7.99 23.32
CA LEU A 320 -7.08 6.59 23.07
C LEU A 320 -6.41 6.42 21.70
N LEU A 321 -6.91 7.10 20.66
CA LEU A 321 -6.33 7.02 19.32
C LEU A 321 -4.89 7.55 19.26
N ASN A 322 -4.51 8.51 20.11
CA ASN A 322 -3.11 8.97 20.18
C ASN A 322 -2.20 7.93 20.84
N ILE A 323 -2.71 7.18 21.82
CA ILE A 323 -2.00 6.06 22.43
C ILE A 323 -1.80 4.95 21.40
N THR A 324 -2.88 4.45 20.78
CA THR A 324 -2.81 3.31 19.87
C THR A 324 -1.93 3.61 18.64
N ARG A 325 -2.00 4.83 18.09
CA ARG A 325 -1.06 5.32 17.06
C ARG A 325 0.41 5.34 17.53
N THR A 326 0.67 5.64 18.80
CA THR A 326 2.03 5.64 19.39
C THR A 326 2.58 4.22 19.55
N HIS A 327 1.81 3.29 20.12
CA HIS A 327 2.18 1.87 20.15
C HIS A 327 2.39 1.32 18.72
N THR A 328 1.61 1.78 17.74
CA THR A 328 1.74 1.35 16.33
C THR A 328 3.11 1.70 15.73
N PHE A 329 3.63 2.92 15.92
CA PHE A 329 4.97 3.25 15.41
C PHE A 329 6.09 2.66 16.25
N ILE A 330 5.95 2.57 17.58
CA ILE A 330 6.95 1.94 18.44
C ILE A 330 7.10 0.45 18.10
N GLY A 331 5.99 -0.28 17.95
CA GLY A 331 6.00 -1.68 17.53
C GLY A 331 6.57 -1.89 16.12
N SER A 332 6.30 -0.98 15.18
CA SER A 332 6.88 -0.99 13.83
C SER A 332 8.40 -0.79 13.85
N LEU A 333 8.89 0.19 14.61
CA LEU A 333 10.31 0.49 14.77
C LEU A 333 11.06 -0.66 15.44
N ALA A 334 10.44 -1.30 16.43
CA ALA A 334 10.99 -2.45 17.15
C ALA A 334 11.09 -3.70 16.27
N ALA A 335 10.04 -4.01 15.49
CA ALA A 335 10.05 -5.12 14.54
C ALA A 335 11.14 -4.93 13.47
N TRP A 336 11.35 -3.70 13.01
CA TRP A 336 12.42 -3.35 12.08
C TRP A 336 13.82 -3.49 12.69
N ARG A 337 14.03 -3.03 13.94
CA ARG A 337 15.28 -3.29 14.69
C ARG A 337 15.56 -4.79 14.78
N ARG A 338 14.54 -5.59 15.15
CA ARG A 338 14.66 -7.05 15.25
C ARG A 338 15.06 -7.67 13.90
N ALA A 339 14.43 -7.27 12.79
CA ALA A 339 14.78 -7.74 11.45
C ALA A 339 16.23 -7.37 11.06
N ILE A 340 16.70 -6.15 11.38
CA ILE A 340 18.10 -5.74 11.18
C ILE A 340 19.04 -6.65 11.98
N SER A 341 18.78 -6.89 13.27
CA SER A 341 19.62 -7.76 14.12
C SER A 341 19.67 -9.21 13.62
N ILE A 342 18.54 -9.77 13.18
CA ILE A 342 18.48 -11.11 12.57
C ILE A 342 19.34 -11.17 11.30
N THR A 343 19.15 -10.20 10.39
CA THR A 343 19.91 -10.13 9.13
C THR A 343 21.40 -10.00 9.39
N LYS A 344 21.79 -9.21 10.40
CA LYS A 344 23.19 -9.04 10.84
C LYS A 344 23.80 -10.35 11.37
N SER A 345 23.08 -11.11 12.20
CA SER A 345 23.54 -12.43 12.66
C SER A 345 23.70 -13.41 11.49
N PHE A 346 22.73 -13.44 10.57
CA PHE A 346 22.83 -14.24 9.35
C PHE A 346 24.04 -13.84 8.49
N ALA A 347 24.27 -12.54 8.27
CA ALA A 347 25.38 -12.04 7.45
C ALA A 347 26.77 -12.32 8.05
N LYS A 348 26.90 -12.37 9.38
CA LYS A 348 28.11 -12.87 10.07
C LYS A 348 28.36 -14.35 9.75
N ALA A 349 27.32 -15.19 9.87
CA ALA A 349 27.40 -16.65 9.73
C ALA A 349 27.37 -17.15 8.27
N ARG A 350 26.98 -16.31 7.31
CA ARG A 350 26.87 -16.67 5.89
C ARG A 350 28.14 -16.32 5.12
N THR A 351 28.63 -17.29 4.35
CA THR A 351 29.59 -17.04 3.27
C THR A 351 28.90 -17.13 1.92
N THR A 352 29.41 -16.38 0.95
CA THR A 352 29.08 -16.52 -0.47
C THR A 352 30.32 -16.17 -1.28
N VAL A 353 30.51 -16.77 -2.47
CA VAL A 353 31.69 -16.52 -3.31
C VAL A 353 33.05 -16.82 -2.60
N GLY A 354 33.04 -17.56 -1.48
CA GLY A 354 34.21 -17.80 -0.64
C GLY A 354 34.57 -16.65 0.33
N GLU A 355 33.73 -15.62 0.42
CA GLU A 355 33.91 -14.44 1.27
C GLU A 355 32.76 -14.34 2.31
N PRO A 356 32.98 -13.72 3.48
CA PRO A 356 31.90 -13.48 4.46
C PRO A 356 30.92 -12.43 3.97
N LEU A 357 29.61 -12.71 4.06
CA LEU A 357 28.56 -11.84 3.51
C LEU A 357 28.56 -10.45 4.16
N TRP A 358 28.81 -10.36 5.47
CA TRP A 358 28.87 -9.10 6.22
C TRP A 358 29.96 -8.10 5.76
N LEU A 359 30.96 -8.56 4.98
CA LEU A 359 32.01 -7.71 4.43
C LEU A 359 31.78 -7.31 2.96
N ILE A 360 30.86 -7.97 2.25
CA ILE A 360 30.67 -7.73 0.81
C ILE A 360 30.08 -6.32 0.61
N PRO A 361 30.75 -5.41 -0.14
CA PRO A 361 30.41 -3.99 -0.18
C PRO A 361 28.92 -3.69 -0.39
N MET A 362 28.28 -4.34 -1.36
CA MET A 362 26.85 -4.13 -1.65
C MET A 362 25.92 -4.46 -0.47
N HIS A 363 26.18 -5.57 0.23
CA HIS A 363 25.37 -5.99 1.38
C HIS A 363 25.73 -5.19 2.64
N LEU A 364 26.99 -4.77 2.75
CA LEU A 364 27.45 -3.87 3.81
C LEU A 364 26.78 -2.48 3.71
N SER A 365 26.75 -1.88 2.52
CA SER A 365 26.07 -0.60 2.29
C SER A 365 24.56 -0.72 2.52
N LEU A 366 23.91 -1.83 2.11
CA LEU A 366 22.49 -2.09 2.43
C LEU A 366 22.20 -2.05 3.94
N LEU A 367 23.03 -2.72 4.74
CA LEU A 367 22.88 -2.72 6.20
C LEU A 367 23.16 -1.34 6.83
N ALA A 368 24.07 -0.55 6.26
CA ALA A 368 24.31 0.82 6.68
C ALA A 368 23.12 1.75 6.34
N ASP A 369 22.57 1.61 5.13
CA ASP A 369 21.37 2.32 4.67
C ASP A 369 20.17 2.06 5.59
N LEU A 370 19.97 0.81 5.99
CA LEU A 370 18.92 0.41 6.93
C LEU A 370 19.10 1.03 8.31
N GLU A 371 20.34 1.14 8.81
CA GLU A 371 20.63 1.81 10.08
C GLU A 371 20.46 3.34 10.00
N VAL A 372 20.87 3.99 8.91
CA VAL A 372 20.60 5.43 8.67
C VAL A 372 19.09 5.70 8.70
N LYS A 373 18.31 4.87 7.97
CA LYS A 373 16.84 4.95 7.91
C LYS A 373 16.20 4.65 9.27
N HIS A 374 16.74 3.70 10.05
CA HIS A 374 16.25 3.36 11.40
C HIS A 374 16.57 4.45 12.43
N ARG A 375 17.78 5.02 12.43
CA ARG A 375 18.20 6.09 13.36
C ARG A 375 17.31 7.32 13.23
N GLY A 376 17.00 7.75 12.00
CA GLY A 376 16.07 8.87 11.76
C GLY A 376 14.64 8.59 12.23
N ALA A 377 14.19 7.32 12.16
CA ALA A 377 12.89 6.89 12.67
C ALA A 377 12.87 6.75 14.21
N MET A 378 13.97 6.29 14.82
CA MET A 378 14.16 6.22 16.28
C MET A 378 14.09 7.62 16.91
N ASN A 379 14.85 8.58 16.38
CA ASN A 379 14.84 9.95 16.89
C ASN A 379 13.44 10.58 16.73
N LEU A 380 12.73 10.36 15.61
CA LEU A 380 11.34 10.81 15.42
C LEU A 380 10.35 10.16 16.40
N ALA A 381 10.48 8.84 16.64
CA ALA A 381 9.60 8.11 17.57
C ALA A 381 9.74 8.60 19.01
N PHE A 382 10.96 8.60 19.55
CA PHE A 382 11.19 8.99 20.95
C PHE A 382 11.07 10.50 21.18
N PHE A 383 11.32 11.34 20.16
CA PHE A 383 10.91 12.75 20.22
C PHE A 383 9.39 12.88 20.33
N THR A 384 8.61 12.14 19.54
CA THR A 384 7.14 12.15 19.63
C THR A 384 6.64 11.70 21.01
N VAL A 385 7.28 10.70 21.62
CA VAL A 385 6.98 10.27 23.01
C VAL A 385 7.39 11.32 24.05
N ALA A 386 8.52 12.02 23.87
CA ALA A 386 8.90 13.12 24.76
C ALA A 386 7.90 14.29 24.68
N VAL A 387 7.46 14.66 23.48
CA VAL A 387 6.40 15.66 23.25
C VAL A 387 5.06 15.21 23.84
N MET A 388 4.71 13.93 23.75
CA MET A 388 3.55 13.36 24.45
C MET A 388 3.63 13.57 25.97
N GLY A 389 4.80 13.36 26.57
CA GLY A 389 5.06 13.63 27.99
C GLY A 389 4.82 15.10 28.36
N VAL A 390 5.26 16.05 27.53
CA VAL A 390 4.98 17.49 27.71
C VAL A 390 3.48 17.79 27.66
N VAL A 391 2.72 17.12 26.78
CA VAL A 391 1.26 17.33 26.65
C VAL A 391 0.49 16.71 27.82
N GLU A 392 0.79 15.46 28.22
CA GLU A 392 0.08 14.79 29.32
C GLU A 392 0.31 15.47 30.68
N ASN A 393 1.53 15.96 30.93
CA ASN A 393 1.94 16.48 32.24
C ASN A 393 2.03 18.02 32.29
N ASN A 394 1.68 18.71 31.19
CA ASN A 394 1.82 20.17 31.02
C ASN A 394 3.26 20.67 31.30
N GLY A 395 4.26 19.90 30.84
CA GLY A 395 5.68 20.10 31.10
C GLY A 395 6.44 18.80 31.35
N VAL A 396 7.76 18.89 31.53
CA VAL A 396 8.68 17.80 31.92
C VAL A 396 9.72 18.35 32.91
N SER A 397 10.39 17.48 33.68
CA SER A 397 11.35 17.87 34.72
C SER A 397 12.64 18.49 34.14
N THR A 398 13.06 18.08 32.94
CA THR A 398 14.27 18.62 32.29
C THR A 398 14.04 18.68 30.78
N PRO A 399 13.43 19.76 30.25
CA PRO A 399 13.13 19.86 28.83
C PRO A 399 14.39 20.07 28.00
N ALA A 400 14.64 19.18 27.03
CA ALA A 400 15.59 19.43 25.96
C ALA A 400 15.14 20.65 25.11
N ALA A 401 16.10 21.45 24.64
CA ALA A 401 15.83 22.78 24.07
C ALA A 401 14.94 22.80 22.81
N HIS A 402 14.87 21.68 22.08
CA HIS A 402 14.02 21.49 20.89
C HIS A 402 12.59 21.01 21.21
N LEU A 403 12.26 20.69 22.46
CA LEU A 403 10.88 20.37 22.84
C LEU A 403 9.98 21.63 22.71
N PRO A 404 8.71 21.46 22.26
CA PRO A 404 7.75 22.54 22.20
C PRO A 404 7.35 23.01 23.60
N THR A 405 7.02 24.30 23.71
CA THR A 405 6.54 24.89 24.96
C THR A 405 5.15 24.37 25.33
N LYS A 406 4.91 24.21 26.63
CA LYS A 406 3.67 23.65 27.17
C LYS A 406 2.42 24.45 26.78
N GLY A 407 1.27 23.79 26.73
CA GLY A 407 0.01 24.38 26.27
C GLY A 407 -0.16 24.27 24.75
N LYS A 408 -0.60 25.35 24.10
CA LYS A 408 -1.04 25.32 22.69
C LYS A 408 0.04 24.86 21.71
N GLU A 409 1.30 25.25 21.91
CA GLU A 409 2.40 24.86 21.02
C GLU A 409 2.65 23.35 21.08
N ALA A 410 2.85 22.78 22.28
CA ALA A 410 2.98 21.34 22.47
C ALA A 410 1.77 20.56 21.93
N GLN A 411 0.54 21.05 22.13
CA GLN A 411 -0.67 20.41 21.56
C GLN A 411 -0.67 20.39 20.02
N VAL A 412 -0.25 21.48 19.38
CA VAL A 412 -0.17 21.58 17.91
C VAL A 412 0.93 20.68 17.35
N VAL A 413 2.11 20.72 17.95
CA VAL A 413 3.27 19.91 17.55
C VAL A 413 2.99 18.42 17.76
N PHE A 414 2.43 18.03 18.92
CA PHE A 414 2.06 16.63 19.19
C PHE A 414 1.07 16.10 18.16
N ARG A 415 -0.01 16.84 17.85
CA ARG A 415 -1.03 16.35 16.90
C ARG A 415 -0.48 16.13 15.50
N ALA A 416 0.46 16.97 15.04
CA ALA A 416 1.15 16.75 13.79
C ALA A 416 2.07 15.51 13.87
N LEU A 417 2.92 15.43 14.89
CA LEU A 417 3.88 14.33 15.08
C LEU A 417 3.21 12.96 15.17
N THR A 418 2.12 12.80 15.91
CA THR A 418 1.43 11.50 16.06
C THR A 418 0.93 10.96 14.72
N ALA A 419 0.47 11.84 13.81
CA ALA A 419 0.08 11.42 12.45
C ALA A 419 1.31 11.09 11.58
N ILE A 420 2.36 11.92 11.65
CA ILE A 420 3.61 11.77 10.89
C ILE A 420 4.35 10.49 11.28
N ALA A 421 4.68 10.33 12.56
CA ALA A 421 5.43 9.19 13.08
C ALA A 421 4.69 7.87 12.80
N LYS A 422 3.37 7.81 13.04
CA LYS A 422 2.55 6.63 12.73
C LYS A 422 2.62 6.28 11.24
N ALA A 423 2.34 7.23 10.35
CA ALA A 423 2.25 6.94 8.92
C ALA A 423 3.60 6.60 8.29
N VAL A 424 4.65 7.34 8.63
CA VAL A 424 5.97 7.22 8.01
C VAL A 424 6.75 6.05 8.59
N ILE A 425 6.86 5.94 9.93
CA ILE A 425 7.65 4.85 10.54
C ILE A 425 7.05 3.48 10.20
N SER A 426 5.72 3.34 10.17
CA SER A 426 5.10 2.08 9.76
C SER A 426 5.33 1.73 8.29
N LYS A 427 5.45 2.70 7.36
CA LYS A 427 5.80 2.40 5.95
C LYS A 427 7.30 2.15 5.76
N ASN A 428 8.16 2.92 6.42
CA ASN A 428 9.61 2.70 6.43
C ASN A 428 9.95 1.32 7.00
N ALA A 429 9.30 0.89 8.09
CA ALA A 429 9.50 -0.41 8.71
C ALA A 429 9.10 -1.57 7.78
N ILE A 430 7.97 -1.48 7.06
CA ILE A 430 7.55 -2.54 6.13
C ILE A 430 8.60 -2.74 5.03
N ALA A 431 9.04 -1.65 4.38
CA ALA A 431 10.08 -1.72 3.36
C ALA A 431 11.42 -2.24 3.96
N GLY A 432 11.85 -1.67 5.10
CA GLY A 432 13.11 -2.06 5.74
C GLY A 432 13.14 -3.50 6.26
N ILE A 433 11.99 -4.08 6.65
CA ILE A 433 11.89 -5.50 7.01
C ILE A 433 11.90 -6.38 5.75
N GLN A 434 11.34 -5.93 4.63
CA GLN A 434 11.44 -6.64 3.34
C GLN A 434 12.90 -6.69 2.83
N GLU A 435 13.64 -5.58 2.92
CA GLU A 435 15.09 -5.52 2.62
C GLU A 435 15.90 -6.49 3.52
N CYS A 436 15.55 -6.57 4.81
CA CYS A 436 16.11 -7.57 5.72
C CYS A 436 15.78 -9.02 5.30
N GLN A 437 14.55 -9.25 4.82
CA GLN A 437 14.11 -10.55 4.34
C GLN A 437 14.90 -10.99 3.09
N GLU A 438 15.09 -10.10 2.12
CA GLU A 438 15.90 -10.34 0.92
C GLU A 438 17.39 -10.51 1.27
N GLY A 439 17.89 -9.75 2.26
CA GLY A 439 19.25 -9.89 2.80
C GLY A 439 19.57 -11.28 3.37
N MET A 440 18.57 -12.07 3.73
CA MET A 440 18.71 -13.48 4.11
C MET A 440 18.49 -14.47 2.95
N GLY A 441 17.99 -14.01 1.80
CA GLY A 441 17.59 -14.84 0.68
C GLY A 441 16.48 -15.84 1.05
N GLY A 442 16.52 -17.03 0.45
CA GLY A 442 15.44 -18.03 0.58
C GLY A 442 15.06 -18.40 2.01
N VAL A 443 15.99 -18.37 2.98
CA VAL A 443 15.65 -18.67 4.39
C VAL A 443 14.89 -17.53 5.07
N GLY A 444 15.04 -16.28 4.62
CA GLY A 444 14.20 -15.17 5.08
C GLY A 444 12.74 -15.29 4.62
N TYR A 445 12.50 -16.01 3.52
CA TYR A 445 11.16 -16.27 2.97
C TYR A 445 10.41 -17.41 3.67
N MET A 446 11.07 -18.19 4.53
CA MET A 446 10.44 -19.31 5.24
C MET A 446 9.58 -18.80 6.40
N ASP A 447 8.27 -19.05 6.35
CA ASP A 447 7.33 -18.72 7.43
C ASP A 447 7.19 -19.85 8.47
N GLU A 448 8.32 -20.29 9.02
CA GLU A 448 8.39 -21.37 10.01
C GLU A 448 7.93 -20.89 11.41
N PRO A 449 6.81 -21.38 11.96
CA PRO A 449 6.34 -20.98 13.30
C PRO A 449 7.24 -21.48 14.45
N ASP A 450 8.01 -22.56 14.27
CA ASP A 450 8.83 -23.15 15.35
C ASP A 450 10.20 -22.45 15.54
N GLU A 451 10.60 -21.61 14.59
CA GLU A 451 11.80 -20.76 14.65
C GLU A 451 11.46 -19.24 14.72
N PRO A 452 10.60 -18.77 15.67
CA PRO A 452 10.05 -17.42 15.67
C PRO A 452 11.05 -16.31 16.03
N GLU A 453 12.29 -16.68 16.40
CA GLU A 453 13.43 -15.78 16.62
C GLU A 453 14.03 -15.28 15.29
N PHE A 454 14.14 -16.16 14.29
CA PHE A 454 14.78 -15.86 12.99
C PHE A 454 13.77 -15.69 11.84
N ASN A 455 12.49 -16.08 12.03
CA ASN A 455 11.42 -15.91 11.04
C ASN A 455 11.09 -14.41 10.78
N ILE A 456 11.78 -13.81 9.81
CA ILE A 456 11.50 -12.45 9.32
C ILE A 456 10.17 -12.39 8.54
N ALA A 457 9.73 -13.47 7.89
CA ALA A 457 8.45 -13.49 7.18
C ALA A 457 7.28 -13.13 8.12
N ARG A 458 7.25 -13.69 9.34
CA ARG A 458 6.30 -13.33 10.40
C ARG A 458 6.42 -11.86 10.82
N LEU A 459 7.64 -11.34 10.99
CA LEU A 459 7.84 -9.92 11.30
C LEU A 459 7.27 -9.00 10.20
N LEU A 460 7.46 -9.35 8.93
CA LEU A 460 6.91 -8.59 7.79
C LEU A 460 5.38 -8.66 7.75
N ARG A 461 4.82 -9.88 7.75
CA ARG A 461 3.36 -10.12 7.76
C ARG A 461 2.66 -9.41 8.91
N ASN A 462 3.26 -9.44 10.11
CA ASN A 462 2.69 -8.81 11.29
C ASN A 462 2.88 -7.28 11.29
N THR A 463 3.98 -6.75 10.76
CA THR A 463 4.22 -5.28 10.68
C THR A 463 3.39 -4.61 9.58
N ALA A 464 3.03 -5.32 8.50
CA ALA A 464 2.19 -4.81 7.41
C ALA A 464 0.92 -4.10 7.89
N VAL A 465 0.27 -4.68 8.92
CA VAL A 465 -0.98 -4.19 9.52
C VAL A 465 -0.86 -2.80 10.16
N ASN A 466 0.34 -2.41 10.61
CA ASN A 466 0.59 -1.13 11.24
C ASN A 466 0.45 0.05 10.27
N SER A 467 0.51 -0.20 8.95
CA SER A 467 0.18 0.81 7.94
C SER A 467 -1.33 0.94 7.65
N ILE A 468 -2.18 0.13 8.31
CA ILE A 468 -3.63 0.01 8.09
C ILE A 468 -4.43 0.42 9.34
N TRP A 469 -4.19 -0.23 10.49
CA TRP A 469 -4.89 0.06 11.77
C TRP A 469 -4.67 1.51 12.23
N GLU A 470 -5.57 2.07 13.03
CA GLU A 470 -5.47 3.44 13.61
C GLU A 470 -5.32 4.60 12.60
N GLY A 471 -5.66 4.33 11.33
CA GLY A 471 -5.61 5.26 10.21
C GLY A 471 -4.57 4.86 9.16
N THR A 472 -5.00 4.69 7.91
CA THR A 472 -4.09 4.40 6.79
C THR A 472 -3.20 5.60 6.48
N THR A 473 -2.11 5.38 5.73
CA THR A 473 -1.21 6.45 5.28
C THR A 473 -1.95 7.62 4.59
N ASN A 474 -2.99 7.36 3.79
CA ASN A 474 -3.82 8.40 3.17
C ASN A 474 -4.65 9.17 4.20
N VAL A 475 -5.30 8.47 5.13
CA VAL A 475 -6.15 9.08 6.17
C VAL A 475 -5.32 9.99 7.07
N LEU A 476 -4.12 9.56 7.47
CA LEU A 476 -3.23 10.33 8.33
C LEU A 476 -2.59 11.51 7.59
N ALA A 477 -2.17 11.34 6.33
CA ALA A 477 -1.69 12.44 5.50
C ALA A 477 -2.78 13.53 5.30
N SER A 478 -4.01 13.09 5.03
CA SER A 478 -5.18 13.97 4.90
C SER A 478 -5.55 14.63 6.23
N GLU A 479 -5.46 13.93 7.37
CA GLU A 479 -5.62 14.52 8.70
C GLU A 479 -4.57 15.62 8.94
N LEU A 480 -3.29 15.34 8.65
CA LEU A 480 -2.18 16.28 8.84
C LEU A 480 -2.35 17.57 8.02
N VAL A 481 -2.63 17.47 6.72
CA VAL A 481 -2.82 18.65 5.85
C VAL A 481 -4.03 19.48 6.31
N ARG A 482 -5.19 18.84 6.57
CA ARG A 482 -6.38 19.54 7.09
C ARG A 482 -6.17 20.11 8.48
N PHE A 483 -5.26 19.55 9.27
CA PHE A 483 -4.88 20.07 10.58
C PHE A 483 -3.98 21.31 10.47
N LEU A 484 -2.90 21.25 9.70
CA LEU A 484 -1.92 22.35 9.57
C LEU A 484 -2.53 23.58 8.91
N VAL A 485 -3.32 23.41 7.84
CA VAL A 485 -3.96 24.51 7.08
C VAL A 485 -5.09 25.18 7.87
N LYS A 486 -5.54 24.60 8.99
CA LYS A 486 -6.65 25.12 9.80
C LYS A 486 -6.16 26.11 10.86
N ARG A 487 -6.73 27.32 10.87
CA ARG A 487 -6.39 28.41 11.81
C ARG A 487 -4.89 28.73 11.78
N ASP A 488 -4.28 28.98 12.93
CA ASP A 488 -2.88 29.35 13.11
C ASP A 488 -1.95 28.14 13.34
N ASN A 489 -2.41 26.91 13.08
CA ASN A 489 -1.67 25.68 13.39
C ASN A 489 -0.33 25.59 12.63
N LEU A 490 -0.31 25.84 11.30
CA LEU A 490 0.94 25.88 10.54
C LEU A 490 1.90 26.97 11.05
N THR A 491 1.38 28.13 11.45
CA THR A 491 2.19 29.24 12.00
C THR A 491 2.84 28.85 13.32
N ILE A 492 2.07 28.24 14.24
CA ILE A 492 2.59 27.74 15.53
C ILE A 492 3.63 26.64 15.31
N PHE A 493 3.35 25.67 14.43
CA PHE A 493 4.28 24.60 14.12
C PHE A 493 5.57 25.14 13.51
N SER A 494 5.48 26.11 12.59
CA SER A 494 6.65 26.75 11.97
C SER A 494 7.46 27.54 12.99
N ALA A 495 6.81 28.32 13.86
CA ALA A 495 7.48 29.11 14.89
C ALA A 495 8.19 28.24 15.95
N TRP A 496 7.72 27.02 16.20
CA TRP A 496 8.47 26.03 16.99
C TRP A 496 9.64 25.43 16.20
N PHE A 497 9.41 25.00 14.96
CA PHE A 497 10.42 24.28 14.19
C PHE A 497 11.57 25.18 13.73
N GLU A 498 11.31 26.46 13.43
CA GLU A 498 12.34 27.45 13.10
C GLU A 498 13.28 27.71 14.29
N ARG A 499 12.76 27.69 15.53
CA ARG A 499 13.62 27.72 16.74
C ARG A 499 14.42 26.44 16.89
N THR A 500 13.87 25.28 16.53
CA THR A 500 14.60 23.99 16.52
C THR A 500 15.74 24.00 15.51
N LEU A 501 15.51 24.50 14.29
CA LEU A 501 16.55 24.71 13.28
C LEU A 501 17.58 25.77 13.67
N ALA A 502 17.24 26.72 14.54
CA ALA A 502 18.17 27.71 15.07
C ALA A 502 19.13 27.15 16.13
N LEU A 503 18.87 25.96 16.70
CA LEU A 503 19.78 25.28 17.64
C LEU A 503 20.95 24.57 16.94
N ILE A 504 20.82 24.26 15.64
CA ILE A 504 21.84 23.53 14.87
C ILE A 504 23.03 24.46 14.61
N THR A 505 24.21 24.07 15.10
CA THR A 505 25.45 24.85 15.03
C THR A 505 26.35 24.50 13.85
N THR A 506 26.26 23.26 13.33
CA THR A 506 27.00 22.80 12.14
C THR A 506 26.54 23.58 10.90
N PRO A 507 27.39 24.43 10.28
CA PRO A 507 26.96 25.35 9.21
C PRO A 507 26.32 24.65 8.01
N GLU A 508 26.84 23.49 7.61
CA GLU A 508 26.38 22.70 6.47
C GLU A 508 24.98 22.13 6.73
N PHE A 509 24.77 21.50 7.89
CA PHE A 509 23.47 20.95 8.29
C PHE A 509 22.44 22.05 8.49
N ALA A 510 22.82 23.13 9.18
CA ALA A 510 21.96 24.28 9.43
C ALA A 510 21.53 24.94 8.11
N SER A 511 22.46 25.14 7.17
CA SER A 511 22.18 25.72 5.84
C SER A 511 21.25 24.84 5.01
N ALA A 512 21.58 23.54 4.88
CA ALA A 512 20.78 22.60 4.11
C ALA A 512 19.35 22.48 4.65
N LEU A 513 19.18 22.27 5.96
CA LEU A 513 17.84 22.12 6.56
C LEU A 513 17.03 23.42 6.54
N LYS A 514 17.65 24.60 6.72
CA LYS A 514 16.95 25.88 6.63
C LYS A 514 16.49 26.17 5.19
N GLN A 515 17.29 25.83 4.18
CA GLN A 515 16.87 25.94 2.78
C GLN A 515 15.75 24.95 2.44
N THR A 516 15.88 23.67 2.81
CA THR A 516 14.82 22.66 2.59
C THR A 516 13.51 23.03 3.29
N TRP A 517 13.59 23.59 4.51
CA TRP A 517 12.42 24.10 5.23
C TRP A 517 11.79 25.32 4.54
N PHE A 518 12.59 26.25 4.05
CA PHE A 518 12.12 27.41 3.30
C PHE A 518 11.43 26.98 1.98
N ASP A 519 12.02 26.06 1.22
CA ASP A 519 11.44 25.54 -0.02
C ASP A 519 10.12 24.78 0.25
N PHE A 520 10.07 23.97 1.31
CA PHE A 520 8.87 23.28 1.78
C PHE A 520 7.75 24.28 2.14
N LEU A 521 8.02 25.27 3.00
CA LEU A 521 7.04 26.29 3.37
C LEU A 521 6.61 27.13 2.17
N SER A 522 7.51 27.44 1.25
CA SER A 522 7.21 28.17 0.02
C SER A 522 6.24 27.39 -0.88
N ARG A 523 6.45 26.09 -1.08
CA ARG A 523 5.51 25.22 -1.83
C ARG A 523 4.13 25.16 -1.17
N ILE A 524 4.08 25.02 0.16
CA ILE A 524 2.80 25.01 0.91
C ILE A 524 2.08 26.38 0.81
N LYS A 525 2.79 27.49 0.97
CA LYS A 525 2.22 28.86 0.96
C LYS A 525 1.85 29.37 -0.44
N ALA A 526 2.55 28.94 -1.48
CA ALA A 526 2.23 29.28 -2.87
C ALA A 526 0.96 28.57 -3.38
N THR A 527 0.53 27.50 -2.71
CA THR A 527 -0.66 26.74 -3.10
C THR A 527 -1.93 27.41 -2.56
N SER A 528 -2.62 28.16 -3.42
CA SER A 528 -3.78 28.99 -3.06
C SER A 528 -5.01 28.19 -2.58
N GLU A 529 -5.19 26.95 -3.04
CA GLU A 529 -6.35 26.13 -2.71
C GLU A 529 -5.96 24.87 -1.91
N PRO A 530 -6.56 24.64 -0.72
CA PRO A 530 -6.23 23.48 0.11
C PRO A 530 -6.42 22.10 -0.55
N ARG A 531 -7.23 21.99 -1.62
CA ARG A 531 -7.41 20.72 -2.35
C ARG A 531 -6.14 20.25 -3.05
N PHE A 532 -5.28 21.14 -3.54
CA PHE A 532 -4.03 20.76 -4.19
C PHE A 532 -2.98 20.31 -3.16
N ILE A 533 -2.93 20.95 -1.99
CA ILE A 533 -2.10 20.50 -0.85
C ILE A 533 -2.57 19.11 -0.36
N LEU A 534 -3.89 18.86 -0.39
CA LEU A 534 -4.47 17.58 -0.04
C LEU A 534 -4.18 16.48 -1.07
N ALA A 535 -4.19 16.80 -2.38
CA ALA A 535 -3.86 15.85 -3.44
C ALA A 535 -2.43 15.29 -3.27
N ASP A 536 -1.47 16.14 -2.88
CA ASP A 536 -0.07 15.73 -2.66
C ASP A 536 0.25 15.42 -1.17
N ALA A 537 -0.77 15.17 -0.34
CA ALA A 537 -0.62 15.10 1.12
C ALA A 537 0.39 14.04 1.60
N ARG A 538 0.59 12.94 0.86
CA ARG A 538 1.67 11.98 1.17
C ARG A 538 3.03 12.65 1.07
N ARG A 539 3.32 13.36 -0.02
CA ARG A 539 4.62 14.05 -0.19
C ARG A 539 4.81 15.18 0.81
N VAL A 540 3.74 15.90 1.16
CA VAL A 540 3.76 16.86 2.29
C VAL A 540 4.19 16.16 3.59
N MET A 541 3.54 15.05 3.95
CA MET A 541 3.79 14.32 5.19
C MET A 541 5.20 13.70 5.27
N PHE A 542 5.63 13.00 4.22
CA PHE A 542 6.93 12.32 4.20
C PHE A 542 8.09 13.31 4.05
N THR A 543 7.93 14.39 3.29
CA THR A 543 8.96 15.45 3.22
C THR A 543 9.09 16.16 4.56
N LEU A 544 7.97 16.48 5.22
CA LEU A 544 8.00 17.05 6.57
C LEU A 544 8.69 16.10 7.57
N ALA A 545 8.40 14.80 7.52
CA ALA A 545 9.08 13.79 8.34
C ALA A 545 10.59 13.77 8.09
N TRP A 546 11.03 13.84 6.83
CA TRP A 546 12.44 13.85 6.48
C TRP A 546 13.18 15.08 7.04
N ILE A 547 12.57 16.27 6.99
CA ILE A 547 13.17 17.50 7.53
C ILE A 547 13.20 17.44 9.06
N LEU A 548 12.15 16.92 9.70
CA LEU A 548 12.09 16.70 11.16
C LEU A 548 13.18 15.72 11.63
N SER A 549 13.27 14.54 11.02
CA SER A 549 14.32 13.56 11.34
C SER A 549 15.72 14.10 11.06
N GLY A 550 15.93 14.85 9.97
CA GLY A 550 17.21 15.50 9.67
C GLY A 550 17.63 16.49 10.77
N ALA A 551 16.72 17.36 11.23
CA ALA A 551 17.00 18.25 12.35
C ALA A 551 17.30 17.51 13.67
N LEU A 552 16.56 16.43 13.96
CA LEU A 552 16.81 15.59 15.14
C LEU A 552 18.09 14.76 15.04
N LEU A 553 18.60 14.45 13.83
CA LEU A 553 19.89 13.79 13.64
C LEU A 553 21.06 14.78 13.78
N ALA A 554 20.94 16.00 13.26
CA ALA A 554 21.93 17.05 13.45
C ALA A 554 22.14 17.37 14.95
N LEU A 555 21.05 17.52 15.71
CA LEU A 555 21.11 17.82 17.14
C LEU A 555 21.59 16.64 18.01
N ASP A 556 21.50 15.40 17.51
CA ASP A 556 22.07 14.19 18.17
C ASP A 556 23.58 14.09 17.91
N ALA A 557 24.05 14.42 16.70
CA ALA A 557 25.46 14.48 16.35
C ALA A 557 26.22 15.55 17.14
N GLU A 558 25.64 16.75 17.27
CA GLU A 558 26.22 17.88 18.01
C GLU A 558 26.24 17.68 19.54
N ARG A 559 25.59 16.63 20.06
CA ARG A 559 25.44 16.40 21.51
C ARG A 559 26.73 15.94 22.20
N ASP A 560 27.49 15.06 21.55
CA ASP A 560 28.65 14.38 22.13
C ASP A 560 29.81 14.11 21.15
N GLY A 561 29.71 14.58 19.89
CA GLY A 561 30.79 14.47 18.90
C GLY A 561 30.99 13.05 18.35
N ASP A 562 30.01 12.17 18.53
CA ASP A 562 30.00 10.81 17.98
C ASP A 562 30.11 10.84 16.44
N GLY A 563 31.23 10.34 15.92
CA GLY A 563 31.52 10.35 14.49
C GLY A 563 30.57 9.49 13.65
N VAL A 564 30.00 8.42 14.23
CA VAL A 564 29.03 7.57 13.53
C VAL A 564 27.70 8.29 13.39
N VAL A 565 27.24 8.95 14.46
CA VAL A 565 26.02 9.78 14.43
C VAL A 565 26.20 11.00 13.54
N THR A 566 27.39 11.61 13.53
CA THR A 566 27.74 12.71 12.62
C THR A 566 27.69 12.29 11.15
N GLU A 567 28.22 11.11 10.80
CA GLU A 567 28.12 10.58 9.43
C GLU A 567 26.67 10.20 9.07
N ILE A 568 25.88 9.63 9.99
CA ILE A 568 24.45 9.37 9.75
C ILE A 568 23.69 10.68 9.49
N ALA A 569 23.97 11.74 10.25
CA ALA A 569 23.39 13.07 10.01
C ALA A 569 23.85 13.65 8.66
N ARG A 570 25.13 13.52 8.31
CA ARG A 570 25.68 13.95 7.01
C ARG A 570 25.02 13.20 5.84
N ARG A 571 24.85 11.88 5.96
CA ARG A 571 24.17 11.02 4.99
C ARG A 571 22.73 11.45 4.78
N TRP A 572 21.96 11.55 5.87
CA TRP A 572 20.58 12.01 5.81
C TRP A 572 20.49 13.39 5.14
N ILE A 573 21.17 14.40 5.70
CA ILE A 573 20.94 15.81 5.38
C ILE A 573 21.60 16.24 4.05
N LEU A 574 22.81 15.75 3.75
CA LEU A 574 23.61 16.23 2.61
C LEU A 574 23.63 15.26 1.42
N SER A 575 23.59 13.94 1.65
CA SER A 575 23.45 12.95 0.56
C SER A 575 22.00 12.75 0.10
N GLY A 576 21.00 13.17 0.90
CA GLY A 576 19.58 12.92 0.62
C GLY A 576 19.08 11.53 1.05
N GLU A 577 19.84 10.81 1.87
CA GLU A 577 19.49 9.46 2.35
C GLU A 577 18.32 9.50 3.37
N GLY A 578 17.75 8.35 3.72
CA GLY A 578 16.70 8.24 4.78
C GLY A 578 15.23 8.32 4.33
N GLY A 579 14.93 8.83 3.13
CA GLY A 579 13.56 8.89 2.58
C GLY A 579 13.12 7.63 1.82
N VAL A 580 11.81 7.41 1.68
CA VAL A 580 11.23 6.29 0.90
C VAL A 580 11.12 6.65 -0.61
N GLY A 581 12.23 7.12 -1.19
CA GLY A 581 12.35 7.41 -2.63
C GLY A 581 11.31 8.40 -3.19
N ASP A 582 10.22 7.87 -3.76
CA ASP A 582 9.18 8.63 -4.46
C ASP A 582 8.14 9.30 -3.53
N MET A 583 8.15 8.94 -2.25
CA MET A 583 7.21 9.51 -1.26
C MET A 583 7.61 10.92 -0.79
N VAL A 584 8.77 11.44 -1.16
CA VAL A 584 9.25 12.80 -0.79
C VAL A 584 9.38 13.71 -2.00
N TRP A 585 9.33 15.03 -1.78
CA TRP A 585 9.72 16.03 -2.78
C TRP A 585 11.24 16.01 -2.99
N ARG A 586 11.71 15.13 -3.88
CA ARG A 586 13.14 14.94 -4.22
C ARG A 586 13.85 16.22 -4.68
N ASP A 587 13.10 17.19 -5.19
CA ASP A 587 13.60 18.51 -5.63
C ASP A 587 13.73 19.53 -4.47
N ILE A 588 13.08 19.27 -3.34
CA ILE A 588 13.18 20.05 -2.11
C ILE A 588 14.25 19.46 -1.18
N ILE A 589 14.33 18.13 -1.06
CA ILE A 589 15.40 17.43 -0.31
C ILE A 589 16.71 17.37 -1.12
N ARG A 590 17.20 18.54 -1.56
CA ARG A 590 18.30 18.68 -2.50
C ARG A 590 19.60 18.07 -1.95
N VAL A 591 20.09 17.03 -2.62
CA VAL A 591 21.50 16.65 -2.56
C VAL A 591 22.34 17.85 -3.00
N GLN A 592 23.20 18.37 -2.13
CA GLN A 592 24.17 19.39 -2.52
C GLN A 592 25.24 18.75 -3.42
N ARG A 593 24.97 18.70 -4.72
CA ARG A 593 26.01 18.50 -5.74
C ARG A 593 26.94 19.71 -5.73
N THR A 594 27.96 19.67 -4.87
CA THR A 594 29.15 20.51 -5.02
C THR A 594 29.72 20.31 -6.41
N ALA A 595 30.18 21.38 -7.06
CA ALA A 595 30.60 21.33 -8.47
C ALA A 595 31.84 20.44 -8.75
N SER A 596 32.46 19.90 -7.70
CA SER A 596 33.54 18.91 -7.73
C SER A 596 33.06 17.45 -7.62
N ALA A 597 31.80 17.20 -7.25
CA ALA A 597 31.24 15.86 -7.12
C ALA A 597 30.71 15.36 -8.47
N GLY A 598 31.44 14.42 -9.08
CA GLY A 598 30.98 13.65 -10.24
C GLY A 598 29.86 12.65 -9.89
N PRO A 599 29.54 11.68 -10.77
CA PRO A 599 28.68 10.56 -10.40
C PRO A 599 29.25 9.86 -9.15
N SER A 600 28.37 9.51 -8.21
CA SER A 600 28.72 9.10 -6.84
C SER A 600 29.57 7.84 -6.79
N SER A 601 30.89 8.01 -6.77
CA SER A 601 31.85 6.93 -6.60
C SER A 601 31.90 6.49 -5.13
N ILE A 602 31.47 5.25 -4.86
CA ILE A 602 31.65 4.62 -3.55
C ILE A 602 33.16 4.50 -3.29
N THR A 603 33.64 5.15 -2.23
CA THR A 603 35.07 5.17 -1.88
C THR A 603 35.40 4.16 -0.80
N ASN A 604 36.69 3.85 -0.62
CA ASN A 604 37.18 3.09 0.53
C ASN A 604 36.84 3.76 1.88
N GLU A 605 36.60 5.07 1.90
CA GLU A 605 36.15 5.80 3.09
C GLU A 605 34.65 5.61 3.33
N HIS A 606 33.83 5.62 2.28
CA HIS A 606 32.40 5.30 2.37
C HIS A 606 32.19 3.89 2.96
N LEU A 607 32.93 2.88 2.47
CA LEU A 607 32.85 1.50 2.99
C LEU A 607 33.38 1.35 4.44
N ARG A 608 34.32 2.21 4.89
CA ARG A 608 34.70 2.27 6.31
C ARG A 608 33.57 2.81 7.17
N TRP A 609 32.89 3.86 6.70
CA TRP A 609 31.72 4.40 7.37
C TRP A 609 30.54 3.42 7.37
N ASP A 610 30.30 2.70 6.28
CA ASP A 610 29.29 1.63 6.24
C ASP A 610 29.61 0.56 7.31
N CYS A 611 30.89 0.18 7.46
CA CYS A 611 31.31 -0.78 8.49
C CYS A 611 31.09 -0.26 9.92
N ARG A 612 31.39 1.01 10.19
CA ARG A 612 31.12 1.64 11.49
C ARG A 612 29.63 1.74 11.79
N ILE A 613 28.81 2.11 10.80
CA ILE A 613 27.34 2.24 10.94
C ILE A 613 26.68 0.86 11.10
N ALA A 614 27.07 -0.12 10.29
CA ALA A 614 26.47 -1.46 10.31
C ALA A 614 27.00 -2.35 11.46
N TRP A 615 28.23 -2.17 11.92
CA TRP A 615 28.88 -3.12 12.83
C TRP A 615 29.57 -2.50 14.05
N GLY A 616 29.67 -1.17 14.15
CA GLY A 616 30.38 -0.51 15.25
C GLY A 616 31.91 -0.70 15.23
N VAL A 617 32.47 -1.21 14.14
CA VAL A 617 33.91 -1.55 14.02
C VAL A 617 34.52 -1.01 12.72
N GLU A 618 35.85 -0.87 12.72
CA GLU A 618 36.62 -0.54 11.51
C GLU A 618 36.53 -1.66 10.45
N LEU A 619 36.47 -1.26 9.18
CA LEU A 619 36.52 -2.19 8.05
C LEU A 619 37.85 -2.97 8.06
N PRO A 620 37.85 -4.32 8.14
CA PRO A 620 39.07 -5.11 8.17
C PRO A 620 39.97 -4.88 6.95
N ALA A 621 41.30 -4.93 7.17
CA ALA A 621 42.29 -4.72 6.11
C ALA A 621 42.21 -5.73 4.94
N LYS A 622 41.57 -6.89 5.14
CA LYS A 622 41.25 -7.84 4.07
C LYS A 622 40.03 -7.35 3.29
N GLN A 623 40.28 -6.55 2.25
CA GLN A 623 39.24 -6.21 1.27
C GLN A 623 38.69 -7.49 0.61
N VAL A 624 37.37 -7.59 0.55
CA VAL A 624 36.64 -8.66 -0.15
C VAL A 624 36.04 -8.09 -1.44
N SER A 625 35.82 -8.94 -2.42
CA SER A 625 35.57 -8.54 -3.80
C SER A 625 34.13 -8.73 -4.27
N GLY A 626 33.33 -9.50 -3.54
CA GLY A 626 31.94 -9.85 -3.87
C GLY A 626 31.77 -10.81 -5.05
N HIS A 627 32.80 -11.07 -5.87
CA HIS A 627 32.66 -11.89 -7.08
C HIS A 627 33.95 -12.62 -7.50
N ARG A 628 33.83 -13.89 -7.93
CA ARG A 628 34.99 -14.75 -8.29
C ARG A 628 35.86 -14.17 -9.41
N SER A 629 35.28 -13.37 -10.32
CA SER A 629 36.05 -12.74 -11.42
C SER A 629 37.03 -11.66 -10.96
N PHE A 630 36.85 -11.13 -9.74
CA PHE A 630 37.72 -10.09 -9.18
C PHE A 630 38.77 -10.68 -8.22
N GLN A 631 38.60 -11.93 -7.79
CA GLN A 631 39.57 -12.68 -7.00
C GLN A 631 40.78 -13.10 -7.85
N GLY A 632 41.77 -12.19 -7.98
CA GLY A 632 43.09 -12.52 -8.51
C GLY A 632 43.71 -11.56 -9.55
N ASN A 633 43.00 -10.51 -9.99
CA ASN A 633 43.53 -9.56 -10.99
C ASN A 633 43.05 -8.11 -10.77
N ILE A 634 43.38 -7.52 -9.62
CA ILE A 634 43.10 -6.10 -9.33
C ILE A 634 43.85 -5.16 -10.31
N SER A 635 44.95 -5.63 -10.92
CA SER A 635 45.77 -4.89 -11.89
C SER A 635 45.24 -4.86 -13.34
N LYS A 636 44.04 -5.39 -13.61
CA LYS A 636 43.46 -5.46 -14.98
C LYS A 636 42.02 -4.96 -15.09
N PHE A 637 41.67 -3.89 -14.39
CA PHE A 637 40.60 -3.01 -14.88
C PHE A 637 41.18 -2.08 -15.97
N PRO A 638 40.63 -2.07 -17.20
CA PRO A 638 41.02 -1.09 -18.21
C PRO A 638 40.54 0.29 -17.76
N CYS A 639 41.47 1.21 -17.51
CA CYS A 639 41.14 2.57 -17.13
C CYS A 639 40.51 3.30 -18.33
N LEU A 640 39.20 3.57 -18.28
CA LEU A 640 38.43 4.25 -19.33
C LEU A 640 38.74 5.77 -19.46
N CYS A 641 39.93 6.20 -19.02
CA CYS A 641 40.33 7.59 -18.89
C CYS A 641 41.72 7.88 -19.49
N THR A 642 41.90 7.64 -20.80
CA THR A 642 42.91 8.34 -21.62
C THR A 642 42.47 8.43 -23.09
N PRO A 643 42.59 9.61 -23.76
CA PRO A 643 41.97 9.82 -25.07
C PRO A 643 42.93 9.54 -26.25
N VAL A 644 43.00 8.29 -26.74
CA VAL A 644 43.75 7.97 -27.98
C VAL A 644 43.03 6.90 -28.83
N GLY A 645 42.77 7.22 -30.11
CA GLY A 645 43.14 6.28 -31.18
C GLY A 645 42.12 5.28 -31.74
N ILE A 646 40.82 5.59 -31.85
CA ILE A 646 39.95 4.90 -32.84
C ILE A 646 39.44 5.91 -33.88
N ILE A 647 40.38 6.46 -34.67
CA ILE A 647 40.12 7.23 -35.89
C ILE A 647 41.10 6.76 -36.96
N SER A 648 40.75 5.69 -37.68
CA SER A 648 41.49 5.23 -38.88
C SER A 648 40.71 4.24 -39.78
N ALA A 649 39.39 4.12 -39.63
CA ALA A 649 38.58 3.15 -40.38
C ALA A 649 37.23 3.66 -40.92
N VAL A 650 36.87 4.94 -40.69
CA VAL A 650 35.68 5.59 -41.27
C VAL A 650 36.02 7.04 -41.62
N ASN A 651 36.72 7.27 -42.72
CA ASN A 651 36.97 8.64 -43.22
C ASN A 651 37.07 8.77 -44.75
N ASP A 652 36.56 7.78 -45.50
CA ASP A 652 36.42 7.79 -46.97
C ASP A 652 34.98 7.46 -47.36
N SER A 653 34.03 8.35 -47.04
CA SER A 653 32.67 8.46 -47.64
C SER A 653 31.86 9.65 -47.07
N PHE A 654 32.50 10.80 -46.81
CA PHE A 654 31.77 12.03 -46.40
C PHE A 654 32.16 13.25 -47.24
N SER A 655 32.04 13.08 -48.56
CA SER A 655 31.85 14.18 -49.51
C SER A 655 30.80 13.76 -50.55
N VAL A 656 30.18 14.73 -51.23
CA VAL A 656 29.07 14.53 -52.19
C VAL A 656 27.74 14.08 -51.55
N LEU A 657 27.04 15.00 -50.88
CA LEU A 657 25.66 15.42 -51.23
C LEU A 657 25.10 16.47 -50.24
N LEU A 658 25.44 17.75 -50.48
CA LEU A 658 24.74 18.88 -49.86
C LEU A 658 24.83 20.11 -50.77
N LYS A 659 23.91 20.22 -51.73
CA LYS A 659 23.82 21.36 -52.67
C LYS A 659 22.46 21.43 -53.37
N CYS A 660 21.84 22.61 -53.33
CA CYS A 660 20.75 23.09 -54.19
C CYS A 660 19.39 22.35 -54.12
N ASN A 661 18.29 22.95 -54.62
CA ASN A 661 17.75 24.29 -54.34
C ASN A 661 16.25 24.33 -54.73
N THR A 662 15.56 25.36 -54.26
CA THR A 662 14.16 25.75 -54.57
C THR A 662 13.70 25.72 -56.04
N SER A 663 12.55 25.08 -56.33
CA SER A 663 11.56 25.45 -57.39
C SER A 663 10.41 24.42 -57.48
N ALA A 664 9.21 24.64 -58.06
CA ALA A 664 8.32 25.81 -58.14
C ALA A 664 6.97 25.44 -58.82
N HIS A 665 5.82 25.78 -58.19
CA HIS A 665 4.47 26.05 -58.75
C HIS A 665 3.72 25.15 -59.77
N SER A 666 2.39 25.03 -59.51
CA SER A 666 1.25 24.87 -60.46
C SER A 666 1.15 23.51 -61.20
N ILE A 667 0.02 23.07 -61.80
CA ILE A 667 -1.31 23.62 -62.20
C ILE A 667 -2.37 22.56 -61.73
N ALA A 668 -3.66 22.77 -61.39
CA ALA A 668 -4.71 23.76 -61.75
C ALA A 668 -5.74 24.01 -60.61
N MET A 669 -6.86 24.70 -60.94
CA MET A 669 -8.21 24.47 -60.37
C MET A 669 -9.19 24.16 -61.51
N THR A 670 -10.23 23.34 -61.28
CA THR A 670 -11.43 23.30 -62.14
C THR A 670 -12.69 22.97 -61.32
N SER A 671 -13.81 23.56 -61.72
CA SER A 671 -15.06 23.72 -60.96
C SER A 671 -16.17 22.72 -61.31
N TRP A 672 -17.34 22.85 -60.65
CA TRP A 672 -18.63 22.17 -60.90
C TRP A 672 -18.73 20.71 -60.36
N GLN A 673 -19.86 20.23 -59.81
CA GLN A 673 -21.11 20.85 -59.29
C GLN A 673 -21.78 19.85 -58.29
N ASP A 674 -22.95 20.18 -57.73
CA ASP A 674 -23.77 19.27 -56.90
C ASP A 674 -24.09 17.92 -57.58
N GLU A 675 -24.08 16.84 -56.78
CA GLU A 675 -25.23 15.93 -56.78
C GLU A 675 -25.36 15.21 -55.43
N ARG A 676 -26.59 15.01 -54.94
CA ARG A 676 -26.88 14.17 -53.76
C ARG A 676 -27.22 12.77 -54.24
N GLN A 677 -26.48 11.75 -53.81
CA GLN A 677 -26.93 10.37 -53.90
C GLN A 677 -27.01 9.75 -52.50
N GLN A 678 -28.16 9.15 -52.19
CA GLN A 678 -28.35 8.31 -51.03
C GLN A 678 -27.68 6.97 -51.32
N LEU A 679 -26.65 6.60 -50.57
CA LEU A 679 -26.13 5.24 -50.55
C LEU A 679 -26.75 4.50 -49.37
N ALA A 680 -27.46 3.42 -49.67
CA ALA A 680 -28.07 2.56 -48.66
C ALA A 680 -26.99 1.79 -47.87
N VAL A 681 -27.26 1.54 -46.59
CA VAL A 681 -26.45 0.65 -45.75
C VAL A 681 -26.70 -0.80 -46.21
N PRO A 682 -25.64 -1.60 -46.49
CA PRO A 682 -25.82 -3.02 -46.79
C PRO A 682 -26.33 -3.80 -45.57
N GLU A 683 -27.25 -4.74 -45.77
CA GLU A 683 -27.71 -5.66 -44.72
C GLU A 683 -26.55 -6.57 -44.28
N LEU A 684 -26.17 -6.47 -43.00
CA LEU A 684 -25.19 -7.37 -42.38
C LEU A 684 -25.82 -8.75 -42.18
N GLN A 685 -25.32 -9.77 -42.88
CA GLN A 685 -25.65 -11.16 -42.62
C GLN A 685 -25.02 -11.64 -41.31
N ILE A 686 -25.70 -11.35 -40.20
CA ILE A 686 -25.45 -11.95 -38.90
C ILE A 686 -25.80 -13.44 -39.01
N LEU A 687 -24.86 -14.34 -38.66
CA LEU A 687 -25.18 -15.76 -38.48
C LEU A 687 -26.18 -15.89 -37.34
N ALA A 688 -27.33 -16.52 -37.60
CA ALA A 688 -28.47 -16.53 -36.69
C ALA A 688 -28.10 -17.09 -35.30
N MET A 689 -28.01 -16.18 -34.33
CA MET A 689 -28.03 -16.48 -32.90
C MET A 689 -29.43 -16.20 -32.37
N ASP A 690 -29.94 -17.05 -31.49
CA ASP A 690 -31.28 -16.91 -30.94
C ASP A 690 -31.48 -15.56 -30.19
N PRO A 691 -32.68 -14.97 -30.24
CA PRO A 691 -32.96 -13.70 -29.57
C PRO A 691 -32.85 -13.85 -28.04
N VAL A 692 -32.17 -12.90 -27.41
CA VAL A 692 -31.91 -12.95 -25.96
C VAL A 692 -33.18 -12.54 -25.21
N GLN A 693 -33.77 -13.48 -24.46
CA GLN A 693 -34.98 -13.20 -23.68
C GLN A 693 -34.69 -12.33 -22.45
N VAL A 694 -35.68 -11.53 -22.02
CA VAL A 694 -35.63 -10.56 -20.92
C VAL A 694 -36.19 -11.14 -19.61
N ASP A 695 -35.61 -10.81 -18.46
CA ASP A 695 -36.04 -11.30 -17.13
C ASP A 695 -36.58 -10.20 -16.18
N ASP A 696 -37.63 -10.51 -15.42
CA ASP A 696 -38.46 -9.54 -14.67
C ASP A 696 -38.25 -9.58 -13.13
N GLU A 697 -37.00 -9.54 -12.63
CA GLU A 697 -36.73 -9.42 -11.18
C GLU A 697 -35.44 -8.62 -10.89
N ALA A 698 -35.53 -7.62 -10.00
CA ALA A 698 -34.48 -6.62 -9.77
C ALA A 698 -33.85 -6.72 -8.37
N PHE A 699 -32.51 -6.68 -8.29
CA PHE A 699 -31.75 -6.49 -7.05
C PHE A 699 -30.39 -5.80 -7.27
N GLU A 700 -29.83 -5.25 -6.19
CA GLU A 700 -28.76 -4.25 -6.20
C GLU A 700 -27.33 -4.79 -5.94
N ASP A 701 -26.36 -3.93 -6.28
CA ASP A 701 -25.22 -3.53 -5.44
C ASP A 701 -23.78 -4.13 -5.64
N SER A 702 -22.83 -3.22 -5.36
CA SER A 702 -21.51 -3.42 -4.71
C SER A 702 -20.20 -3.60 -5.51
N ILE A 703 -19.42 -2.51 -5.50
CA ILE A 703 -18.01 -2.40 -5.01
C ILE A 703 -16.83 -2.86 -5.92
N TYR A 704 -16.03 -1.84 -6.28
CA TYR A 704 -14.55 -1.73 -6.37
C TYR A 704 -13.63 -2.96 -6.35
N ASN A 705 -12.54 -2.84 -7.11
CA ASN A 705 -11.21 -3.36 -6.75
C ASN A 705 -10.20 -2.19 -6.70
N ASP A 706 -9.10 -2.33 -5.95
CA ASP A 706 -7.96 -1.39 -5.85
C ASP A 706 -6.73 -2.23 -5.46
N SER A 707 -5.70 -2.29 -6.30
CA SER A 707 -4.45 -2.98 -5.95
C SER A 707 -3.21 -2.31 -6.54
N LEU A 708 -2.17 -2.19 -5.71
CA LEU A 708 -1.00 -1.35 -5.99
C LEU A 708 0.29 -2.16 -6.21
N ASN A 709 1.06 -1.71 -7.20
CA ASN A 709 2.31 -2.31 -7.69
C ASN A 709 3.45 -2.42 -6.66
N SER A 710 4.32 -3.43 -6.89
CA SER A 710 5.71 -3.52 -6.41
C SER A 710 6.61 -4.06 -7.55
N ALA A 711 7.94 -3.96 -7.43
CA ALA A 711 8.80 -3.80 -8.62
C ALA A 711 10.05 -4.69 -8.72
N SER A 712 10.41 -5.07 -9.96
CA SER A 712 11.82 -5.27 -10.37
C SER A 712 12.10 -4.67 -11.77
N PHE A 713 13.27 -4.93 -12.37
CA PHE A 713 13.89 -4.08 -13.41
C PHE A 713 14.01 -4.70 -14.81
N VAL A 714 13.61 -3.95 -15.85
CA VAL A 714 14.37 -3.84 -17.12
C VAL A 714 14.24 -2.40 -17.68
N THR A 715 15.31 -1.89 -18.32
CA THR A 715 15.37 -0.68 -19.17
C THR A 715 15.07 0.69 -18.52
N SER A 716 15.97 1.66 -18.74
CA SER A 716 15.83 3.04 -18.25
C SER A 716 14.88 3.87 -19.12
N LEU A 717 13.71 4.24 -18.59
CA LEU A 717 12.79 5.16 -19.26
C LEU A 717 13.37 6.57 -19.35
N ASN A 718 13.18 7.21 -20.52
CA ASN A 718 13.49 8.64 -20.69
C ASN A 718 12.46 9.47 -19.92
N SER A 719 12.89 10.47 -19.15
CA SER A 719 12.00 11.26 -18.28
C SER A 719 10.91 12.01 -19.03
N SER A 720 11.11 12.33 -20.32
CA SER A 720 10.07 12.92 -21.17
C SER A 720 8.84 12.03 -21.36
N ILE A 721 8.98 10.72 -21.28
CA ILE A 721 7.91 9.73 -21.50
C ILE A 721 6.96 9.64 -20.28
N LEU A 722 7.40 10.09 -19.11
CA LEU A 722 6.59 10.11 -17.87
C LEU A 722 5.93 11.48 -17.61
N ASN A 723 6.08 12.45 -18.52
CA ASN A 723 5.47 13.78 -18.41
C ASN A 723 4.00 13.78 -18.86
N TYR A 724 3.19 12.91 -18.24
CA TYR A 724 1.77 12.74 -18.54
C TYR A 724 0.99 14.07 -18.54
N LYS A 725 0.04 14.21 -19.47
CA LYS A 725 -0.84 15.38 -19.55
C LYS A 725 -2.08 15.19 -18.68
N TYR A 726 -2.57 16.27 -18.09
CA TYR A 726 -3.73 16.25 -17.20
C TYR A 726 -4.75 17.29 -17.69
N GLU A 727 -5.92 16.82 -18.14
CA GLU A 727 -6.99 17.64 -18.69
C GLU A 727 -8.35 17.06 -18.28
N ASN A 728 -9.36 17.90 -18.10
CA ASN A 728 -10.71 17.48 -17.67
C ASN A 728 -10.75 16.62 -16.38
N GLY A 729 -9.70 16.66 -15.56
CA GLY A 729 -9.55 15.83 -14.35
C GLY A 729 -8.87 14.48 -14.56
N ARG A 730 -8.61 14.08 -15.82
CA ARG A 730 -8.05 12.78 -16.22
C ARG A 730 -6.61 12.90 -16.73
N ARG A 731 -5.84 11.80 -16.69
CA ARG A 731 -4.44 11.67 -17.13
C ARG A 731 -4.35 11.07 -18.52
N TYR A 732 -3.47 11.59 -19.38
CA TYR A 732 -3.24 11.14 -20.76
C TYR A 732 -1.75 10.86 -21.03
N HIS A 733 -1.48 10.08 -22.07
CA HIS A 733 -0.13 9.67 -22.49
C HIS A 733 0.77 10.85 -22.89
N ALA A 734 2.09 10.65 -22.80
CA ALA A 734 3.10 11.67 -23.11
C ALA A 734 4.02 11.30 -24.28
N PHE A 735 4.29 10.01 -24.49
CA PHE A 735 4.99 9.54 -25.68
C PHE A 735 4.08 9.74 -26.89
N ARG A 736 4.52 10.55 -27.86
CA ARG A 736 3.73 10.93 -29.05
C ARG A 736 2.39 11.58 -28.66
N GLU A 737 2.48 12.61 -27.83
CA GLU A 737 1.34 13.45 -27.45
C GLU A 737 0.39 13.74 -28.64
N GLY A 738 -0.90 13.45 -28.45
CA GLY A 738 -1.94 13.69 -29.45
C GLY A 738 -2.23 12.55 -30.44
N THR A 739 -1.56 11.39 -30.37
CA THR A 739 -1.88 10.19 -31.20
C THR A 739 -3.00 9.30 -30.67
N TYR A 740 -3.48 9.57 -29.45
CA TYR A 740 -4.51 8.84 -28.73
C TYR A 740 -5.34 9.83 -27.87
N LEU A 741 -6.60 9.50 -27.59
CA LEU A 741 -7.56 10.44 -26.98
C LEU A 741 -8.23 9.95 -25.69
N VAL A 742 -8.04 8.69 -25.31
CA VAL A 742 -8.56 8.11 -24.06
C VAL A 742 -7.50 8.32 -22.95
N PRO A 743 -7.90 8.49 -21.68
CA PRO A 743 -6.95 8.59 -20.57
C PRO A 743 -6.11 7.30 -20.32
N ASN A 744 -5.22 7.37 -19.33
CA ASN A 744 -4.40 6.26 -18.82
C ASN A 744 -4.22 6.31 -17.28
N ASP A 745 -5.10 7.02 -16.58
CA ASP A 745 -5.19 7.07 -15.13
C ASP A 745 -5.69 5.74 -14.53
N GLU A 746 -5.64 5.68 -13.20
CA GLU A 746 -6.04 4.52 -12.41
C GLU A 746 -7.52 4.15 -12.67
N GLU A 747 -8.41 5.14 -12.81
CA GLU A 747 -9.83 4.92 -13.17
C GLU A 747 -10.02 4.25 -14.55
N GLU A 748 -9.09 4.44 -15.49
CA GLU A 748 -9.12 3.77 -16.81
C GLU A 748 -8.45 2.39 -16.76
N GLN A 749 -7.44 2.20 -15.90
CA GLN A 749 -6.83 0.89 -15.67
C GLN A 749 -7.83 -0.08 -15.04
N ASP A 750 -8.61 0.37 -14.05
CA ASP A 750 -9.70 -0.40 -13.45
C ASP A 750 -10.77 -0.82 -14.50
N ARG A 751 -11.06 0.06 -15.48
CA ARG A 751 -11.96 -0.26 -16.61
C ARG A 751 -11.37 -1.32 -17.53
N MET A 752 -10.08 -1.23 -17.87
CA MET A 752 -9.40 -2.19 -18.75
C MET A 752 -9.30 -3.59 -18.12
N ASP A 753 -9.01 -3.68 -16.82
CA ASP A 753 -8.98 -4.97 -16.12
C ASP A 753 -10.39 -5.59 -16.00
N LEU A 754 -11.43 -4.77 -15.77
CA LEU A 754 -12.83 -5.21 -15.83
C LEU A 754 -13.20 -5.69 -17.25
N ALA A 755 -12.74 -5.01 -18.30
CA ALA A 755 -12.93 -5.45 -19.67
C ALA A 755 -12.25 -6.82 -19.92
N HIS A 756 -11.00 -7.03 -19.47
CA HIS A 756 -10.35 -8.35 -19.59
C HIS A 756 -11.15 -9.46 -18.91
N HIS A 757 -11.72 -9.21 -17.73
CA HIS A 757 -12.63 -10.16 -17.08
C HIS A 757 -13.87 -10.48 -17.93
N ILE A 758 -14.49 -9.47 -18.53
CA ILE A 758 -15.64 -9.62 -19.45
C ILE A 758 -15.27 -10.46 -20.68
N TYR A 759 -14.10 -10.24 -21.29
CA TYR A 759 -13.61 -11.07 -22.39
C TYR A 759 -13.33 -12.52 -21.95
N ARG A 760 -12.75 -12.75 -20.76
CA ARG A 760 -12.58 -14.10 -20.20
C ARG A 760 -13.93 -14.79 -20.01
N LEU A 761 -14.96 -14.09 -19.50
CA LEU A 761 -16.32 -14.63 -19.40
C LEU A 761 -16.90 -14.95 -20.77
N LEU A 762 -16.87 -14.03 -21.73
CA LEU A 762 -17.33 -14.25 -23.12
C LEU A 762 -16.67 -15.49 -23.74
N LEU A 763 -15.35 -15.59 -23.64
CA LEU A 763 -14.53 -16.70 -24.14
C LEU A 763 -14.70 -18.01 -23.34
N GLY A 764 -15.29 -17.98 -22.15
CA GLY A 764 -15.50 -19.16 -21.31
C GLY A 764 -14.24 -19.63 -20.57
N GLY A 765 -13.33 -18.71 -20.25
CA GLY A 765 -12.06 -18.99 -19.58
C GLY A 765 -10.86 -19.16 -20.50
N ALA A 766 -10.99 -18.87 -21.80
CA ALA A 766 -9.86 -18.82 -22.75
C ALA A 766 -9.37 -17.36 -22.98
N LEU A 767 -8.18 -17.21 -23.56
CA LEU A 767 -7.60 -15.90 -23.94
C LEU A 767 -7.82 -15.52 -25.42
N HIS A 768 -7.95 -16.52 -26.29
CA HIS A 768 -8.00 -16.41 -27.74
C HIS A 768 -8.88 -17.51 -28.34
N LEU A 769 -9.28 -17.38 -29.62
CA LEU A 769 -9.99 -18.40 -30.41
C LEU A 769 -9.15 -18.99 -31.54
N ALA A 770 -8.03 -18.36 -31.91
CA ALA A 770 -7.11 -18.82 -32.93
C ALA A 770 -6.52 -20.18 -32.55
N PRO A 771 -6.52 -21.19 -33.45
CA PRO A 771 -5.97 -22.51 -33.20
C PRO A 771 -4.43 -22.49 -33.35
N ILE A 772 -3.78 -21.80 -32.41
CA ILE A 772 -2.33 -21.81 -32.21
C ILE A 772 -1.86 -23.17 -31.67
N LYS A 773 -0.55 -23.39 -31.66
CA LYS A 773 0.05 -24.63 -31.16
C LYS A 773 0.47 -24.50 -29.69
N ASN A 774 0.46 -25.62 -28.97
CA ASN A 774 0.93 -25.73 -27.59
C ASN A 774 2.45 -25.52 -27.41
N ASP A 775 3.23 -25.45 -28.50
CA ASP A 775 4.69 -25.22 -28.49
C ASP A 775 5.09 -23.78 -28.87
N ILE A 776 4.15 -22.82 -28.76
CA ILE A 776 4.33 -21.39 -29.05
C ILE A 776 5.58 -20.81 -28.35
N GLN A 777 6.47 -20.10 -29.07
CA GLN A 777 7.77 -19.65 -28.55
C GLN A 777 7.91 -18.13 -28.41
N ARG A 778 7.22 -17.35 -29.24
CA ARG A 778 7.28 -15.88 -29.20
C ARG A 778 5.94 -15.25 -29.59
N VAL A 779 5.41 -14.41 -28.71
CA VAL A 779 4.09 -13.75 -28.86
C VAL A 779 4.22 -12.23 -28.72
N LEU A 780 3.42 -11.49 -29.49
CA LEU A 780 3.31 -10.03 -29.43
C LEU A 780 1.87 -9.65 -29.06
N ASP A 781 1.70 -8.77 -28.09
CA ASP A 781 0.42 -8.16 -27.72
C ASP A 781 0.47 -6.65 -28.02
N LEU A 782 -0.50 -6.17 -28.79
CA LEU A 782 -0.51 -4.82 -29.38
C LEU A 782 -1.53 -3.92 -28.70
N GLY A 783 -1.08 -2.80 -28.14
CA GLY A 783 -1.93 -1.91 -27.31
C GLY A 783 -2.34 -2.62 -26.02
N THR A 784 -1.36 -3.17 -25.31
CA THR A 784 -1.56 -4.13 -24.20
C THR A 784 -2.26 -3.51 -22.97
N GLY A 785 -2.41 -2.18 -22.90
CA GLY A 785 -3.17 -1.51 -21.84
C GLY A 785 -2.52 -1.72 -20.47
N THR A 786 -3.23 -2.35 -19.53
CA THR A 786 -2.66 -2.77 -18.23
C THR A 786 -1.66 -3.92 -18.34
N GLY A 787 -1.57 -4.61 -19.49
CA GLY A 787 -0.70 -5.77 -19.68
C GLY A 787 -1.29 -7.10 -19.19
N ILE A 788 -2.50 -7.09 -18.63
CA ILE A 788 -3.13 -8.25 -17.99
C ILE A 788 -3.30 -9.45 -18.94
N TRP A 789 -3.60 -9.22 -20.23
CA TRP A 789 -3.69 -10.31 -21.21
C TRP A 789 -2.34 -10.96 -21.48
N ALA A 790 -1.28 -10.17 -21.65
CA ALA A 790 0.07 -10.67 -21.89
C ALA A 790 0.62 -11.46 -20.69
N ILE A 791 0.24 -11.06 -19.48
CA ILE A 791 0.56 -11.74 -18.22
C ILE A 791 -0.17 -13.09 -18.14
N ASP A 792 -1.51 -13.10 -18.26
CA ASP A 792 -2.29 -14.35 -18.27
C ASP A 792 -1.79 -15.31 -19.36
N PHE A 793 -1.45 -14.80 -20.56
CA PHE A 793 -0.92 -15.64 -21.64
C PHE A 793 0.44 -16.25 -21.29
N ALA A 794 1.34 -15.49 -20.65
CA ALA A 794 2.66 -15.96 -20.25
C ALA A 794 2.58 -16.99 -19.10
N ASP A 795 1.63 -16.86 -18.17
CA ASP A 795 1.38 -17.85 -17.12
C ASP A 795 0.68 -19.12 -17.65
N GLU A 796 -0.24 -18.99 -18.63
CA GLU A 796 -0.82 -20.15 -19.34
C GLU A 796 0.21 -20.83 -20.28
N ASN A 797 1.23 -20.10 -20.76
CA ASN A 797 2.25 -20.59 -21.71
C ASN A 797 3.70 -20.26 -21.25
N PRO A 798 4.20 -20.82 -20.12
CA PRO A 798 5.47 -20.42 -19.51
C PRO A 798 6.74 -20.79 -20.30
N SER A 799 6.61 -21.36 -21.50
CA SER A 799 7.72 -21.56 -22.44
C SER A 799 7.79 -20.51 -23.56
N ALA A 800 6.76 -19.65 -23.67
CA ALA A 800 6.67 -18.61 -24.70
C ALA A 800 7.18 -17.27 -24.18
N GLN A 801 8.03 -16.60 -24.96
CA GLN A 801 8.37 -15.19 -24.71
C GLN A 801 7.23 -14.28 -25.17
N VAL A 802 6.59 -13.58 -24.25
CA VAL A 802 5.51 -12.62 -24.54
C VAL A 802 6.06 -11.19 -24.48
N ILE A 803 5.74 -10.39 -25.49
CA ILE A 803 6.07 -8.97 -25.54
C ILE A 803 4.78 -8.18 -25.67
N GLY A 804 4.44 -7.35 -24.68
CA GLY A 804 3.35 -6.39 -24.78
C GLY A 804 3.87 -5.01 -25.19
N THR A 805 3.11 -4.29 -26.01
CA THR A 805 3.46 -2.96 -26.51
C THR A 805 2.38 -1.94 -26.21
N ASP A 806 2.75 -0.74 -25.75
CA ASP A 806 1.81 0.36 -25.50
C ASP A 806 2.49 1.74 -25.64
N LEU A 807 1.69 2.80 -25.79
CA LEU A 807 2.15 4.19 -25.73
C LEU A 807 2.42 4.67 -24.29
N SER A 808 1.84 3.99 -23.29
CA SER A 808 1.86 4.36 -21.88
C SER A 808 2.54 3.27 -21.02
N PRO A 809 3.58 3.58 -20.23
CA PRO A 809 4.14 2.65 -19.24
C PRO A 809 3.26 2.61 -17.98
N ILE A 810 2.13 1.93 -18.08
CA ILE A 810 1.14 1.72 -17.01
C ILE A 810 1.06 0.26 -16.54
N GLN A 811 1.74 -0.65 -17.23
CA GLN A 811 1.71 -2.09 -16.95
C GLN A 811 2.43 -2.41 -15.62
N PRO A 812 2.08 -3.50 -14.92
CA PRO A 812 2.67 -3.82 -13.64
C PRO A 812 4.13 -4.23 -13.77
N ARG A 813 4.91 -3.98 -12.71
CA ARG A 813 6.35 -4.31 -12.64
C ARG A 813 6.64 -5.71 -12.09
N TRP A 814 5.60 -6.47 -11.79
CA TRP A 814 5.67 -7.88 -11.43
C TRP A 814 4.93 -8.68 -12.50
N VAL A 815 5.69 -9.43 -13.30
CA VAL A 815 5.19 -10.22 -14.43
C VAL A 815 5.93 -11.56 -14.51
N PRO A 816 5.41 -12.57 -15.23
CA PRO A 816 6.11 -13.82 -15.47
C PRO A 816 7.48 -13.57 -16.14
N PRO A 817 8.54 -14.35 -15.82
CA PRO A 817 9.90 -14.08 -16.34
C PRO A 817 10.06 -14.13 -17.86
N THR A 818 9.06 -14.62 -18.60
CA THR A 818 9.01 -14.65 -20.06
C THR A 818 8.19 -13.50 -20.66
N CYS A 819 7.48 -12.72 -19.84
CA CYS A 819 6.72 -11.55 -20.25
C CYS A 819 7.56 -10.27 -20.10
N SER A 820 7.45 -9.36 -21.07
CA SER A 820 8.14 -8.05 -21.05
C SER A 820 7.32 -6.99 -21.76
N PHE A 821 7.46 -5.72 -21.35
CA PHE A 821 6.75 -4.60 -21.95
C PHE A 821 7.70 -3.60 -22.63
N GLU A 822 7.31 -3.12 -23.81
CA GLU A 822 8.04 -2.15 -24.61
C GLU A 822 7.14 -0.93 -24.87
N ILE A 823 7.68 0.29 -24.72
CA ILE A 823 6.96 1.51 -25.10
C ILE A 823 7.17 1.74 -26.59
N ASP A 824 6.14 1.47 -27.40
CA ASP A 824 6.17 1.68 -28.85
C ASP A 824 4.79 2.06 -29.40
N ASP A 825 4.80 2.58 -30.62
CA ASP A 825 3.62 2.93 -31.40
C ASP A 825 3.43 1.90 -32.51
N PHE A 826 2.44 1.00 -32.34
CA PHE A 826 2.18 -0.07 -33.30
C PHE A 826 1.76 0.42 -34.70
N GLU A 827 1.46 1.71 -34.90
CA GLU A 827 1.24 2.28 -36.23
C GLU A 827 2.55 2.64 -36.95
N CYS A 828 3.68 2.68 -36.24
CA CYS A 828 5.02 2.85 -36.83
C CYS A 828 5.59 1.55 -37.40
N ASP A 829 6.69 1.67 -38.13
CA ASP A 829 7.31 0.53 -38.82
C ASP A 829 8.04 -0.36 -37.80
N TRP A 830 7.49 -1.55 -37.49
CA TRP A 830 8.00 -2.37 -36.38
C TRP A 830 9.44 -2.84 -36.64
N LEU A 831 10.28 -2.75 -35.61
CA LEU A 831 11.73 -2.96 -35.70
C LEU A 831 12.18 -4.40 -35.36
N TYR A 832 11.23 -5.32 -35.15
CA TYR A 832 11.53 -6.70 -34.74
C TYR A 832 12.26 -7.51 -35.82
N THR A 833 13.46 -7.99 -35.48
CA THR A 833 14.31 -8.81 -36.35
C THR A 833 14.03 -10.32 -36.26
N ARG A 834 13.41 -10.78 -35.16
CA ARG A 834 12.82 -12.13 -35.06
C ARG A 834 11.31 -12.07 -35.29
N PRO A 835 10.74 -12.95 -36.12
CA PRO A 835 9.29 -13.07 -36.24
C PRO A 835 8.68 -13.71 -34.98
N PHE A 836 7.35 -13.56 -34.85
CA PHE A 836 6.49 -14.10 -33.81
C PHE A 836 5.69 -15.30 -34.32
N ASP A 837 5.25 -16.17 -33.41
CA ASP A 837 4.39 -17.31 -33.71
C ASP A 837 2.89 -16.93 -33.63
N PHE A 838 2.56 -16.01 -32.72
CA PHE A 838 1.23 -15.44 -32.53
C PHE A 838 1.31 -13.93 -32.29
N ILE A 839 0.34 -13.19 -32.80
CA ILE A 839 0.14 -11.76 -32.53
C ILE A 839 -1.31 -11.57 -32.08
N HIS A 840 -1.50 -10.90 -30.94
CA HIS A 840 -2.80 -10.54 -30.38
C HIS A 840 -2.98 -9.03 -30.34
N ALA A 841 -4.24 -8.58 -30.41
CA ALA A 841 -4.65 -7.23 -30.07
C ALA A 841 -6.11 -7.22 -29.57
N ARG A 842 -6.43 -6.34 -28.62
CA ARG A 842 -7.79 -6.20 -28.09
C ARG A 842 -8.18 -4.72 -27.92
N GLU A 843 -9.44 -4.39 -28.18
CA GLU A 843 -10.03 -3.04 -28.02
C GLU A 843 -9.23 -1.93 -28.77
N LEU A 844 -8.83 -2.20 -30.03
CA LEU A 844 -8.06 -1.26 -30.87
C LEU A 844 -8.90 -0.51 -31.92
N GLU A 845 -10.21 -0.68 -31.91
CA GLU A 845 -11.18 0.22 -32.52
C GLU A 845 -10.97 1.66 -32.02
N GLY A 846 -10.96 2.66 -32.91
CA GLY A 846 -10.57 4.02 -32.55
C GLY A 846 -9.07 4.23 -32.28
N CYS A 847 -8.27 3.17 -32.22
CA CYS A 847 -6.82 3.21 -31.99
C CYS A 847 -5.99 3.06 -33.28
N ILE A 848 -6.55 2.48 -34.34
CA ILE A 848 -5.90 2.24 -35.64
C ILE A 848 -6.40 3.24 -36.71
N GLY A 849 -5.49 4.02 -37.30
CA GLY A 849 -5.76 4.93 -38.43
C GLY A 849 -5.56 4.32 -39.82
N ASN A 850 -4.83 3.20 -39.93
CA ASN A 850 -4.66 2.47 -41.20
C ASN A 850 -4.65 0.95 -40.99
N ASP A 851 -5.84 0.35 -41.07
CA ASP A 851 -6.08 -1.09 -40.92
C ASP A 851 -5.20 -1.95 -41.85
N LEU A 852 -5.13 -1.61 -43.15
CA LEU A 852 -4.37 -2.38 -44.12
C LEU A 852 -2.85 -2.27 -43.90
N LYS A 853 -2.33 -1.15 -43.36
CA LYS A 853 -0.94 -1.07 -42.91
C LYS A 853 -0.74 -2.01 -41.72
N PHE A 854 -1.58 -1.87 -40.68
CA PHE A 854 -1.50 -2.67 -39.45
C PHE A 854 -1.47 -4.17 -39.74
N PHE A 855 -2.44 -4.69 -40.50
CA PHE A 855 -2.48 -6.12 -40.83
C PHE A 855 -1.30 -6.55 -41.73
N LYS A 856 -0.80 -5.71 -42.63
CA LYS A 856 0.42 -6.02 -43.41
C LYS A 856 1.70 -6.04 -42.55
N GLN A 857 1.76 -5.28 -41.47
CA GLN A 857 2.85 -5.37 -40.51
C GLN A 857 2.78 -6.64 -39.67
N ALA A 858 1.60 -7.02 -39.18
CA ALA A 858 1.40 -8.31 -38.52
C ALA A 858 1.79 -9.48 -39.44
N PHE A 859 1.32 -9.45 -40.70
CA PHE A 859 1.66 -10.44 -41.71
C PHE A 859 3.18 -10.51 -41.97
N LYS A 860 3.88 -9.36 -42.07
CA LYS A 860 5.33 -9.31 -42.25
C LYS A 860 6.06 -10.03 -41.10
N HIS A 861 5.69 -9.75 -39.86
CA HIS A 861 6.44 -10.20 -38.67
C HIS A 861 5.98 -11.54 -38.06
N LEU A 862 5.00 -12.23 -38.64
CA LEU A 862 4.69 -13.62 -38.28
C LEU A 862 5.61 -14.65 -38.96
N VAL A 863 5.82 -15.80 -38.32
CA VAL A 863 6.37 -17.00 -38.95
C VAL A 863 5.39 -17.60 -39.98
N PRO A 864 5.85 -18.34 -41.00
CA PRO A 864 4.96 -19.14 -41.83
C PRO A 864 4.14 -20.12 -40.97
N GLY A 865 2.81 -20.13 -41.15
CA GLY A 865 1.89 -20.89 -40.30
C GLY A 865 1.52 -20.25 -38.96
N GLY A 866 2.10 -19.10 -38.58
CA GLY A 866 1.71 -18.33 -37.39
C GLY A 866 0.39 -17.59 -37.57
N TYR A 867 -0.21 -17.10 -36.47
CA TYR A 867 -1.54 -16.47 -36.45
C TYR A 867 -1.52 -15.02 -35.98
N ILE A 868 -2.46 -14.21 -36.50
CA ILE A 868 -2.95 -13.02 -35.80
C ILE A 868 -4.35 -13.31 -35.26
N GLU A 869 -4.67 -12.78 -34.08
CA GLU A 869 -6.06 -12.57 -33.61
C GLU A 869 -6.26 -11.12 -33.18
N VAL A 870 -7.43 -10.57 -33.50
CA VAL A 870 -7.91 -9.28 -33.02
C VAL A 870 -9.31 -9.42 -32.42
N GLN A 871 -9.52 -8.81 -31.26
CA GLN A 871 -10.76 -8.87 -30.48
C GLN A 871 -11.27 -7.43 -30.26
N ALA A 872 -12.44 -7.09 -30.79
CA ALA A 872 -12.88 -5.70 -30.87
C ALA A 872 -14.40 -5.53 -30.71
N VAL A 873 -14.82 -4.49 -30.00
CA VAL A 873 -16.20 -3.99 -30.00
C VAL A 873 -16.40 -3.09 -31.23
N THR A 874 -17.65 -2.89 -31.68
CA THR A 874 -17.96 -1.88 -32.70
C THR A 874 -19.31 -1.22 -32.45
N SER A 875 -19.39 0.05 -32.84
CA SER A 875 -20.62 0.83 -32.90
C SER A 875 -21.58 0.28 -33.99
N PRO A 876 -22.90 0.54 -33.89
CA PRO A 876 -23.61 1.23 -32.81
C PRO A 876 -24.09 0.26 -31.70
N PHE A 877 -24.73 0.81 -30.65
CA PHE A 877 -25.59 0.02 -29.76
C PHE A 877 -26.73 -0.63 -30.55
N LEU A 878 -27.11 -1.86 -30.16
CA LEU A 878 -28.18 -2.64 -30.76
C LEU A 878 -29.16 -3.13 -29.67
N SER A 879 -30.40 -3.47 -30.06
CA SER A 879 -31.42 -4.12 -29.22
C SER A 879 -32.17 -5.15 -30.04
N ASP A 880 -32.53 -6.30 -29.45
CA ASP A 880 -33.31 -7.36 -30.14
C ASP A 880 -34.84 -7.10 -30.11
N ASP A 881 -35.30 -6.09 -29.36
CA ASP A 881 -36.71 -5.86 -29.01
C ASP A 881 -37.15 -4.39 -29.15
N ASP A 882 -36.52 -3.65 -30.08
CA ASP A 882 -36.76 -2.23 -30.38
C ASP A 882 -36.53 -1.24 -29.21
N THR A 883 -36.02 -1.69 -28.06
CA THR A 883 -35.80 -0.81 -26.89
C THR A 883 -34.72 0.25 -27.06
N LEU A 884 -33.88 0.19 -28.11
CA LEU A 884 -32.95 1.25 -28.48
C LEU A 884 -33.62 2.62 -28.70
N ASP A 885 -34.87 2.67 -29.16
CA ASP A 885 -35.58 3.95 -29.34
C ASP A 885 -35.99 4.60 -28.00
N LYS A 886 -35.89 3.89 -26.87
CA LYS A 886 -35.99 4.45 -25.52
C LYS A 886 -34.69 5.14 -25.06
N ALA A 887 -33.56 4.95 -25.77
CA ALA A 887 -32.23 5.42 -25.38
C ALA A 887 -31.66 6.50 -26.34
N PRO A 888 -32.37 7.61 -26.60
CA PRO A 888 -31.98 8.58 -27.62
C PRO A 888 -30.69 9.34 -27.28
N ASN A 889 -30.34 9.53 -26.00
CA ASN A 889 -29.10 10.21 -25.63
C ASN A 889 -27.91 9.24 -25.71
N ALA A 890 -28.08 7.95 -25.40
CA ALA A 890 -27.06 6.93 -25.66
C ALA A 890 -26.76 6.79 -27.16
N LYS A 891 -27.79 6.87 -28.01
CA LYS A 891 -27.67 6.91 -29.47
C LYS A 891 -26.94 8.18 -29.96
N GLU A 892 -27.35 9.36 -29.49
CA GLU A 892 -26.68 10.65 -29.78
C GLU A 892 -25.21 10.64 -29.36
N TRP A 893 -24.89 10.02 -28.22
CA TRP A 893 -23.52 9.87 -27.74
C TRP A 893 -22.69 8.97 -28.66
N MET A 894 -23.21 7.79 -29.04
CA MET A 894 -22.52 6.86 -29.93
C MET A 894 -22.27 7.49 -31.32
N ASP A 895 -23.28 8.17 -31.89
CA ASP A 895 -23.15 8.87 -33.17
C ASP A 895 -22.07 9.97 -33.13
N ASN A 896 -22.01 10.75 -32.03
CA ASN A 896 -20.97 11.77 -31.86
C ASN A 896 -19.59 11.17 -31.55
N LEU A 897 -19.50 10.05 -30.82
CA LEU A 897 -18.25 9.33 -30.57
C LEU A 897 -17.63 8.86 -31.90
N VAL A 898 -18.39 8.15 -32.73
CA VAL A 898 -17.96 7.67 -34.06
C VAL A 898 -17.55 8.83 -34.96
N LYS A 899 -18.34 9.91 -34.99
CA LYS A 899 -18.04 11.16 -35.72
C LYS A 899 -16.74 11.82 -35.24
N GLY A 900 -16.47 11.83 -33.93
CA GLY A 900 -15.25 12.37 -33.34
C GLY A 900 -14.02 11.55 -33.71
N LEU A 901 -14.09 10.23 -33.52
CA LEU A 901 -13.03 9.28 -33.86
C LEU A 901 -12.70 9.27 -35.36
N ARG A 902 -13.72 9.28 -36.23
CA ARG A 902 -13.56 9.47 -37.69
C ARG A 902 -12.90 10.82 -38.03
N LYS A 903 -13.27 11.92 -37.36
CA LYS A 903 -12.65 13.25 -37.57
C LYS A 903 -11.20 13.32 -37.05
N PHE A 904 -10.87 12.54 -36.02
CA PHE A 904 -9.50 12.37 -35.52
C PHE A 904 -8.62 11.53 -36.47
N GLY A 905 -9.23 10.73 -37.34
CA GLY A 905 -8.55 9.88 -38.33
C GLY A 905 -8.39 8.42 -37.91
N LYS A 906 -9.03 7.99 -36.83
CA LYS A 906 -9.01 6.61 -36.31
C LYS A 906 -10.45 6.14 -36.07
N PRO A 907 -11.11 5.47 -37.02
CA PRO A 907 -12.49 5.03 -36.86
C PRO A 907 -12.62 3.88 -35.85
N ALA A 908 -13.79 3.78 -35.20
CA ALA A 908 -14.18 2.63 -34.37
C ALA A 908 -15.26 1.74 -35.04
N ASP A 909 -15.77 2.16 -36.20
CA ASP A 909 -16.87 1.50 -36.91
C ASP A 909 -16.43 0.78 -38.19
N ASN A 910 -15.12 0.54 -38.36
CA ASN A 910 -14.54 -0.23 -39.47
C ASN A 910 -14.26 -1.71 -39.13
N VAL A 911 -14.43 -2.13 -37.87
CA VAL A 911 -14.21 -3.51 -37.40
C VAL A 911 -14.93 -4.57 -38.26
N PRO A 912 -16.18 -4.38 -38.72
CA PRO A 912 -16.85 -5.36 -39.58
C PRO A 912 -16.11 -5.64 -40.90
N GLY A 913 -15.25 -4.72 -41.37
CA GLY A 913 -14.42 -4.90 -42.56
C GLY A 913 -13.06 -5.55 -42.30
N TRP A 914 -12.62 -5.71 -41.05
CA TRP A 914 -11.26 -6.18 -40.73
C TRP A 914 -10.98 -7.58 -41.27
N LYS A 915 -11.97 -8.47 -41.31
CA LYS A 915 -11.83 -9.82 -41.91
C LYS A 915 -11.34 -9.78 -43.36
N ASP A 916 -11.79 -8.81 -44.15
CA ASP A 916 -11.33 -8.64 -45.53
C ASP A 916 -9.97 -7.95 -45.59
N LYS A 917 -9.68 -7.03 -44.65
CA LYS A 917 -8.34 -6.44 -44.51
C LYS A 917 -7.25 -7.46 -44.16
N LEU A 918 -7.57 -8.52 -43.39
CA LEU A 918 -6.66 -9.65 -43.19
C LEU A 918 -6.38 -10.38 -44.52
N LYS A 919 -7.39 -10.64 -45.34
CA LYS A 919 -7.21 -11.27 -46.67
C LYS A 919 -6.35 -10.38 -47.59
N ASP A 920 -6.63 -9.08 -47.63
CA ASP A 920 -5.88 -8.07 -48.40
C ASP A 920 -4.43 -7.90 -47.92
N ALA A 921 -4.13 -8.29 -46.68
CA ALA A 921 -2.79 -8.35 -46.12
C ALA A 921 -2.05 -9.67 -46.45
N GLY A 922 -2.75 -10.69 -46.93
CA GLY A 922 -2.21 -11.99 -47.35
C GLY A 922 -2.52 -13.16 -46.42
N PHE A 923 -3.33 -12.97 -45.36
CA PHE A 923 -3.72 -14.05 -44.46
C PHE A 923 -4.67 -15.04 -45.14
N VAL A 924 -4.49 -16.32 -44.82
CA VAL A 924 -5.38 -17.44 -45.17
C VAL A 924 -6.11 -17.94 -43.93
N ASP A 925 -7.07 -18.84 -44.10
CA ASP A 925 -7.86 -19.43 -43.02
C ASP A 925 -8.46 -18.34 -42.09
N VAL A 926 -9.05 -17.31 -42.69
CA VAL A 926 -9.51 -16.12 -41.97
C VAL A 926 -10.93 -16.32 -41.41
N HIS A 927 -11.00 -16.54 -40.11
CA HIS A 927 -12.24 -16.70 -39.36
C HIS A 927 -12.71 -15.38 -38.75
N GLN A 928 -14.02 -15.30 -38.51
CA GLN A 928 -14.67 -14.22 -37.75
C GLN A 928 -15.84 -14.85 -37.00
N GLU A 929 -15.89 -14.63 -35.71
CA GLU A 929 -17.03 -14.91 -34.85
C GLU A 929 -17.56 -13.59 -34.28
N ILE A 930 -18.88 -13.47 -34.08
CA ILE A 930 -19.49 -12.30 -33.45
C ILE A 930 -20.26 -12.79 -32.22
N ARG A 931 -20.07 -12.15 -31.06
CA ARG A 931 -20.83 -12.43 -29.82
C ARG A 931 -21.57 -11.18 -29.36
N LYS A 932 -22.77 -11.34 -28.78
CA LYS A 932 -23.50 -10.24 -28.15
C LYS A 932 -22.95 -9.98 -26.75
N LEU A 933 -22.57 -8.74 -26.47
CA LEU A 933 -22.15 -8.24 -25.17
C LEU A 933 -23.26 -7.34 -24.60
N PRO A 934 -24.17 -7.90 -23.79
CA PRO A 934 -25.30 -7.15 -23.23
C PRO A 934 -24.84 -6.10 -22.23
N ILE A 935 -25.54 -4.96 -22.18
CA ILE A 935 -25.30 -3.88 -21.23
C ILE A 935 -26.43 -3.94 -20.19
N GLY A 936 -26.10 -4.36 -18.97
CA GLY A 936 -27.06 -4.55 -17.87
C GLY A 936 -27.56 -5.99 -17.69
N PRO A 937 -28.22 -6.30 -16.55
CA PRO A 937 -28.58 -7.66 -16.13
C PRO A 937 -29.88 -8.21 -16.76
N TRP A 938 -30.34 -7.65 -17.89
CA TRP A 938 -31.61 -8.00 -18.52
C TRP A 938 -31.68 -9.41 -19.17
N PRO A 939 -30.60 -10.07 -19.64
CA PRO A 939 -30.70 -11.40 -20.25
C PRO A 939 -31.22 -12.48 -19.29
N LYS A 940 -32.07 -13.41 -19.76
CA LYS A 940 -32.43 -14.63 -19.02
C LYS A 940 -31.31 -15.65 -18.92
N ASP A 941 -30.45 -15.75 -19.94
CA ASP A 941 -29.32 -16.69 -19.90
C ASP A 941 -28.37 -16.30 -18.75
N PRO A 942 -28.07 -17.21 -17.80
CA PRO A 942 -27.29 -16.84 -16.61
C PRO A 942 -25.90 -16.29 -16.92
N LYS A 943 -25.25 -16.78 -17.98
CA LYS A 943 -23.90 -16.35 -18.36
C LYS A 943 -23.94 -14.96 -19.01
N LEU A 944 -24.88 -14.72 -19.93
CA LEU A 944 -25.09 -13.38 -20.51
C LEU A 944 -25.59 -12.38 -19.46
N LYS A 945 -26.37 -12.80 -18.47
CA LYS A 945 -26.76 -11.95 -17.33
C LYS A 945 -25.56 -11.55 -16.48
N GLU A 946 -24.68 -12.48 -16.17
CA GLU A 946 -23.44 -12.23 -15.42
C GLU A 946 -22.51 -11.29 -16.17
N ILE A 947 -22.24 -11.56 -17.45
CA ILE A 947 -21.51 -10.67 -18.37
C ILE A 947 -22.16 -9.27 -18.40
N GLY A 948 -23.49 -9.20 -18.50
CA GLY A 948 -24.24 -7.95 -18.57
C GLY A 948 -24.18 -7.10 -17.30
N LYS A 949 -24.02 -7.72 -16.12
CA LYS A 949 -23.74 -6.97 -14.87
C LYS A 949 -22.40 -6.26 -14.94
N TYR A 950 -21.35 -6.97 -15.35
CA TYR A 950 -20.01 -6.41 -15.45
C TYR A 950 -19.93 -5.36 -16.58
N GLN A 951 -20.50 -5.63 -17.75
CA GLN A 951 -20.57 -4.64 -18.84
C GLN A 951 -21.40 -3.42 -18.46
N GLY A 952 -22.50 -3.59 -17.72
CA GLY A 952 -23.29 -2.47 -17.22
C GLY A 952 -22.50 -1.50 -16.34
N VAL A 953 -21.43 -1.95 -15.68
CA VAL A 953 -20.48 -1.09 -14.96
C VAL A 953 -19.40 -0.54 -15.90
N GLN A 954 -18.80 -1.40 -16.73
CA GLN A 954 -17.72 -1.06 -17.66
C GLN A 954 -18.15 0.04 -18.66
N GLU A 955 -19.35 -0.09 -19.24
CA GLU A 955 -19.89 0.87 -20.22
C GLU A 955 -20.03 2.26 -19.59
N LEU A 956 -20.50 2.34 -18.34
CA LEU A 956 -20.63 3.62 -17.61
C LEU A 956 -19.26 4.28 -17.37
N GLN A 957 -18.17 3.51 -17.29
CA GLN A 957 -16.80 4.02 -17.25
C GLN A 957 -16.29 4.42 -18.65
N VAL A 958 -16.65 3.69 -19.72
CA VAL A 958 -16.40 4.11 -21.11
C VAL A 958 -16.99 5.50 -21.38
N ILE A 959 -18.21 5.78 -20.89
CA ILE A 959 -18.84 7.11 -21.03
C ILE A 959 -17.97 8.21 -20.37
N ASP A 960 -17.42 8.00 -19.17
CA ASP A 960 -16.55 9.00 -18.53
C ASP A 960 -15.20 9.16 -19.23
N SER A 961 -14.67 8.06 -19.77
CA SER A 961 -13.30 7.98 -20.29
C SER A 961 -13.17 8.54 -21.71
N TYR A 962 -14.06 8.13 -22.61
CA TYR A 962 -13.99 8.49 -24.04
C TYR A 962 -14.57 9.88 -24.31
N THR A 963 -15.62 10.30 -23.60
CA THR A 963 -16.34 11.55 -23.91
C THR A 963 -15.46 12.82 -23.78
N PRO A 964 -14.75 13.07 -22.66
CA PRO A 964 -14.22 14.41 -22.37
C PRO A 964 -13.27 14.96 -23.43
N ALA A 965 -12.29 14.16 -23.86
CA ALA A 965 -11.29 14.60 -24.84
C ALA A 965 -11.85 14.61 -26.28
N ILE A 966 -12.64 13.61 -26.67
CA ILE A 966 -13.18 13.50 -28.03
C ILE A 966 -14.20 14.62 -28.28
N PHE A 967 -15.12 14.86 -27.34
CA PHE A 967 -16.18 15.85 -27.51
C PHE A 967 -15.63 17.29 -27.37
N SER A 968 -14.71 17.57 -26.45
CA SER A 968 -14.12 18.91 -26.33
C SER A 968 -13.09 19.19 -27.43
N ARG A 969 -12.02 18.40 -27.55
CA ARG A 969 -10.90 18.69 -28.47
C ARG A 969 -11.26 18.51 -29.95
N ILE A 970 -12.07 17.49 -30.28
CA ILE A 970 -12.36 17.12 -31.68
C ILE A 970 -13.73 17.63 -32.15
N LEU A 971 -14.78 17.55 -31.33
CA LEU A 971 -16.11 18.05 -31.72
C LEU A 971 -16.35 19.53 -31.36
N GLY A 972 -15.64 20.08 -30.38
CA GLY A 972 -15.75 21.48 -29.96
C GLY A 972 -16.91 21.78 -28.99
N TRP A 973 -17.43 20.77 -28.27
CA TRP A 973 -18.51 20.92 -27.30
C TRP A 973 -18.05 21.62 -26.01
N SER A 974 -18.96 22.32 -25.35
CA SER A 974 -18.72 22.90 -24.02
C SER A 974 -18.62 21.81 -22.94
N HIS A 975 -17.95 22.14 -21.82
CA HIS A 975 -17.86 21.22 -20.69
C HIS A 975 -19.23 20.93 -20.07
N GLU A 976 -20.10 21.94 -20.02
CA GLU A 976 -21.49 21.85 -19.54
C GLU A 976 -22.33 20.93 -20.44
N GLU A 977 -22.23 21.08 -21.77
CA GLU A 977 -22.89 20.21 -22.75
C GLU A 977 -22.47 18.74 -22.59
N ILE A 978 -21.15 18.52 -22.42
CA ILE A 978 -20.57 17.19 -22.18
C ILE A 978 -21.12 16.57 -20.89
N GLN A 979 -21.08 17.29 -19.76
CA GLN A 979 -21.59 16.78 -18.48
C GLN A 979 -23.10 16.49 -18.50
N ILE A 980 -23.88 17.32 -19.21
CA ILE A 980 -25.31 17.08 -19.42
C ILE A 980 -25.55 15.81 -20.25
N LEU A 981 -24.78 15.58 -21.33
CA LEU A 981 -24.91 14.36 -22.13
C LEU A 981 -24.54 13.12 -21.31
N ILE A 982 -23.37 13.11 -20.67
CA ILE A 982 -22.91 12.01 -19.81
C ILE A 982 -23.98 11.63 -18.76
N ALA A 983 -24.56 12.61 -18.07
CA ALA A 983 -25.59 12.38 -17.07
C ALA A 983 -26.89 11.75 -17.62
N LYS A 984 -27.29 12.09 -18.86
CA LYS A 984 -28.46 11.47 -19.52
C LYS A 984 -28.15 10.06 -20.02
N VAL A 985 -27.01 9.85 -20.69
CA VAL A 985 -26.57 8.54 -21.20
C VAL A 985 -26.50 7.53 -20.05
N LYS A 986 -25.81 7.90 -18.96
CA LYS A 986 -25.68 7.07 -17.74
C LYS A 986 -26.98 6.82 -16.97
N ARG A 987 -28.08 7.46 -17.35
CA ARG A 987 -29.42 7.18 -16.83
C ARG A 987 -30.14 6.18 -17.74
N GLU A 988 -30.02 6.33 -19.06
CA GLU A 988 -30.58 5.39 -20.04
C GLU A 988 -29.89 4.02 -19.96
N LEU A 989 -28.56 3.96 -19.86
CA LEU A 989 -27.78 2.73 -19.66
C LEU A 989 -27.98 2.06 -18.27
N ARG A 990 -28.85 2.63 -17.42
CA ARG A 990 -29.25 2.07 -16.12
C ARG A 990 -30.75 1.80 -16.03
N ASP A 991 -31.52 2.09 -17.07
CA ASP A 991 -32.95 1.79 -17.11
C ASP A 991 -33.12 0.29 -17.40
N PRO A 992 -33.69 -0.51 -16.48
CA PRO A 992 -33.80 -1.95 -16.68
C PRO A 992 -34.81 -2.35 -17.77
N SER A 993 -35.54 -1.40 -18.37
CA SER A 993 -36.41 -1.64 -19.52
C SER A 993 -35.74 -1.36 -20.87
N ILE A 994 -34.43 -1.08 -20.88
CA ILE A 994 -33.62 -0.75 -22.06
C ILE A 994 -32.59 -1.86 -22.27
N HIS A 995 -32.77 -2.67 -23.32
CA HIS A 995 -32.07 -3.94 -23.52
C HIS A 995 -30.98 -3.83 -24.59
N LEU A 996 -30.01 -2.93 -24.33
CA LEU A 996 -28.90 -2.69 -25.25
C LEU A 996 -27.82 -3.77 -25.15
N TYR A 997 -27.19 -4.05 -26.29
CA TYR A 997 -25.95 -4.79 -26.40
C TYR A 997 -25.01 -4.17 -27.43
N LEU A 998 -23.74 -4.57 -27.36
CA LEU A 998 -22.73 -4.30 -28.38
C LEU A 998 -22.30 -5.63 -29.05
N PRO A 999 -22.01 -5.62 -30.37
CA PRO A 999 -21.45 -6.78 -31.04
C PRO A 999 -19.91 -6.82 -30.90
N VAL A 1000 -19.39 -7.89 -30.32
CA VAL A 1000 -17.95 -8.16 -30.16
C VAL A 1000 -17.47 -9.08 -31.28
N TYR A 1001 -16.45 -8.66 -32.01
CA TYR A 1001 -15.85 -9.36 -33.14
C TYR A 1001 -14.55 -10.04 -32.70
N PHE A 1002 -14.48 -11.35 -32.90
CA PHE A 1002 -13.26 -12.15 -32.73
C PHE A 1002 -12.79 -12.59 -34.12
N ILE A 1003 -11.70 -12.01 -34.62
CA ILE A 1003 -11.21 -12.20 -35.99
C ILE A 1003 -9.79 -12.72 -35.93
N TYR A 1004 -9.53 -13.87 -36.56
CA TYR A 1004 -8.19 -14.43 -36.66
C TYR A 1004 -7.87 -14.95 -38.05
N GLY A 1005 -6.58 -14.99 -38.39
CA GLY A 1005 -6.10 -15.48 -39.67
C GLY A 1005 -4.66 -16.00 -39.59
N ARG A 1006 -4.34 -16.97 -40.44
CA ARG A 1006 -3.05 -17.66 -40.46
C ARG A 1006 -2.17 -17.14 -41.60
N LYS A 1007 -0.87 -17.00 -41.36
CA LYS A 1007 0.11 -16.80 -42.43
C LYS A 1007 0.28 -18.11 -43.22
N PRO A 1008 0.36 -18.08 -44.57
CA PRO A 1008 0.73 -19.26 -45.37
C PRO A 1008 2.02 -19.94 -44.88
N LEU A 1009 2.17 -21.22 -45.23
CA LEU A 1009 3.40 -22.00 -44.97
C LEU A 1009 4.47 -21.70 -46.02
#